data_AF-A0A7Y5BKW0-F1
#
_entry.id   AF-A0A7Y5BKW0-F1
#
_cell.length_a   1.000
_cell.length_b   1.000
_cell.length_c   1.000
_cell.angle_alpha   90.00
_cell.angle_beta   90.00
_cell.angle_gamma   90.00
#
_symmetry.space_group_name_H-M   'P 1'
#
loop_
_entity.id
_entity.type
_entity.pdbx_description
1 polymer ?
#
loop_
_entity_poly.entity_id
_entity_poly.type
_entity_poly.pdbx_seq_one_letter_code
_entity_poly.pdbx_strand_id
1 'polypeptide(L)'
;MRLFTFPLAQDVQIKEWKEVTWKFPEIDIYTFLWIALFFILAGLSFYIANLIKNSQAKTYERWKVLKAGLRKFHFTTHEYEILRHFFLRLPFKDKMSSLIFSDPEFTKVRLLDFLEKFPEEDYVNKIELLTKLYSEEYQKEEIKNLSDIHLGEFCYLVFSNQRVLSYIKKVEGDQVSLKIFPLYYLYDLRYPNIFLEFFRKKRGKYSIKGVFHNSRKGDTFFKPTGEFEFLEISYGHESDEASQEEENYEIIQPELRNCLNRILDYSEIEVSKRNIFLENLDIFRNLKDKFSNIEAARVVRSNISLLFFPIYEQIFKKFLKDKNAPECIDNFLEYCFMDEKLLYPSQIQDLVSIPKKFNPQEITIYTLREWLLRIYNLIDEPSVNELGQSFQDVNKLKRIKGFISEEEEKNFLNSTDRRLNFEIENVFKSVHKLCYGTPSVYFPVLHKDMVTKLFSKSKISTEQIQKGLDDALKIDFSLFHRETNYSNEAKNISKEIVMTRVLPEFVIVPTYGSRCIMWQEVTMRKRNSSGRFFIPQFTADNLYLMLLRSFGIFRWELNKTLQGRFWNDITSPSLTSEYYDYLSYYRKNKNLSLEAREKIRQQIIKYRKNIRDIFASDYLNWMLFESKGVPRLNKVSRSIFYRYCPFPKEIRNTLLKQPIYSDIAEKFNNLRLKKIESLENHYFNIKKNIGTLPQELQKNLEFYKDL
;
A
#
# COMPACT_ATOMS: atom_id res chain seq x y z
N MET A 1 -51.59 1.00 85.62
CA MET A 1 -52.06 2.40 85.68
C MET A 1 -52.50 2.78 84.26
N ARG A 2 -53.83 2.91 84.07
CA ARG A 2 -54.62 3.42 82.91
C ARG A 2 -54.21 3.03 81.48
N LEU A 3 -54.96 2.13 80.83
CA LEU A 3 -56.02 2.39 79.81
C LEU A 3 -55.40 2.76 78.45
N PHE A 4 -55.63 2.05 77.35
CA PHE A 4 -56.93 1.99 76.67
C PHE A 4 -57.13 0.74 75.78
N THR A 5 -58.42 0.45 75.62
CA THR A 5 -59.12 -0.65 74.97
C THR A 5 -59.23 -0.54 73.43
N PHE A 6 -59.44 -1.70 72.80
CA PHE A 6 -59.78 -2.02 71.40
C PHE A 6 -61.03 -1.28 70.82
N PRO A 7 -61.30 -1.34 69.49
CA PRO A 7 -62.07 -2.46 68.90
C PRO A 7 -61.49 -2.97 67.55
N LEU A 8 -61.42 -4.26 67.21
CA LEU A 8 -62.43 -5.32 66.98
C LEU A 8 -63.27 -5.20 65.69
N ALA A 9 -63.32 -6.34 64.97
CA ALA A 9 -64.25 -6.77 63.91
C ALA A 9 -63.94 -6.25 62.47
N GLN A 10 -64.00 -7.05 61.39
CA GLN A 10 -64.76 -8.27 61.15
C GLN A 10 -64.29 -9.01 59.85
N ASP A 11 -64.29 -10.34 59.91
CA ASP A 11 -64.61 -11.38 58.90
C ASP A 11 -64.24 -11.21 57.41
N VAL A 12 -63.43 -12.13 56.86
CA VAL A 12 -63.74 -12.87 55.60
C VAL A 12 -63.08 -14.25 55.55
N GLN A 13 -63.93 -15.28 55.54
CA GLN A 13 -63.86 -16.64 54.99
C GLN A 13 -62.51 -17.23 54.50
N ILE A 14 -62.14 -18.38 55.10
CA ILE A 14 -61.17 -19.33 54.56
C ILE A 14 -61.80 -20.06 53.35
N LYS A 15 -61.27 -19.81 52.14
CA LYS A 15 -61.57 -20.59 50.92
C LYS A 15 -60.52 -21.69 50.76
N GLU A 16 -61.00 -22.91 50.55
CA GLU A 16 -60.20 -24.10 50.24
C GLU A 16 -59.28 -23.89 49.05
N TRP A 17 -58.01 -24.30 49.19
CA TRP A 17 -57.02 -24.27 48.11
C TRP A 17 -57.22 -25.46 47.18
N LYS A 18 -57.50 -25.21 45.90
CA LYS A 18 -57.42 -26.22 44.84
C LYS A 18 -55.95 -26.56 44.58
N GLU A 19 -55.60 -27.85 44.59
CA GLU A 19 -54.30 -28.36 44.18
C GLU A 19 -53.96 -27.91 42.74
N VAL A 20 -52.87 -27.16 42.59
CA VAL A 20 -52.31 -26.79 41.30
C VAL A 20 -51.33 -27.89 40.89
N THR A 21 -51.73 -28.74 39.94
CA THR A 21 -50.83 -29.74 39.33
C THR A 21 -49.93 -29.06 38.30
N TRP A 22 -48.62 -29.00 38.58
CA TRP A 22 -47.60 -28.55 37.63
C TRP A 22 -47.41 -29.60 36.53
N LYS A 23 -47.80 -29.28 35.29
CA LYS A 23 -47.38 -30.05 34.11
C LYS A 23 -46.04 -29.50 33.61
N PHE A 24 -44.98 -30.30 33.71
CA PHE A 24 -43.72 -30.02 33.04
C PHE A 24 -43.96 -29.98 31.51
N PRO A 25 -43.42 -28.98 30.78
CA PRO A 25 -43.52 -28.98 29.33
C PRO A 25 -42.78 -30.21 28.78
N GLU A 26 -43.42 -30.94 27.87
CA GLU A 26 -42.79 -32.03 27.12
C GLU A 26 -41.71 -31.44 26.22
N ILE A 27 -40.46 -31.44 26.68
CA ILE A 27 -39.31 -31.03 25.89
C ILE A 27 -38.99 -32.19 24.95
N ASP A 28 -39.23 -32.02 23.65
CA ASP A 28 -38.85 -33.02 22.64
C ASP A 28 -37.33 -33.28 22.70
N ILE A 29 -36.95 -34.53 22.47
CA ILE A 29 -35.60 -35.09 22.64
C ILE A 29 -34.55 -34.28 21.86
N TYR A 30 -34.94 -33.69 20.72
CA TYR A 30 -34.09 -32.84 19.91
C TYR A 30 -33.73 -31.52 20.61
N THR A 31 -34.67 -30.93 21.32
CA THR A 31 -34.46 -29.70 22.10
C THR A 31 -33.51 -29.97 23.28
N PHE A 32 -33.68 -31.11 23.94
CA PHE A 32 -32.79 -31.54 25.01
C PHE A 32 -31.36 -31.79 24.50
N LEU A 33 -31.22 -32.44 23.34
CA LEU A 33 -29.93 -32.66 22.69
C LEU A 33 -29.25 -31.36 22.27
N TRP A 34 -30.00 -30.36 21.78
CA TRP A 34 -29.46 -29.04 21.45
C TRP A 34 -28.97 -28.28 22.68
N ILE A 35 -29.72 -28.34 23.78
CA ILE A 35 -29.34 -27.73 25.06
C ILE A 35 -28.06 -28.41 25.59
N ALA A 36 -27.98 -29.74 25.54
CA ALA A 36 -26.79 -30.49 25.92
C ALA A 36 -25.56 -30.13 25.05
N LEU A 37 -25.73 -30.04 23.73
CA LEU A 37 -24.67 -29.66 22.79
C LEU A 37 -24.16 -28.23 23.07
N PHE A 38 -25.05 -27.30 23.39
CA PHE A 38 -24.70 -25.93 23.75
C PHE A 38 -23.82 -25.89 25.01
N PHE A 39 -24.17 -26.64 26.06
CA PHE A 39 -23.35 -26.71 27.28
C PHE A 39 -21.99 -27.38 27.05
N ILE A 40 -21.92 -28.40 26.18
CA ILE A 40 -20.65 -29.03 25.80
C ILE A 40 -19.75 -28.04 25.05
N LEU A 41 -20.29 -27.30 24.07
CA LEU A 41 -19.55 -26.29 23.31
C LEU A 41 -19.09 -25.13 24.20
N ALA A 42 -19.95 -24.68 25.12
CA ALA A 42 -19.60 -23.66 26.11
C ALA A 42 -18.45 -24.14 27.03
N GLY A 43 -18.51 -25.38 27.54
CA GLY A 43 -17.45 -25.99 28.33
C GLY A 43 -16.12 -26.12 27.57
N LEU A 44 -16.17 -26.52 26.29
CA LEU A 44 -15.00 -26.59 25.41
C LEU A 44 -14.39 -25.21 25.17
N SER A 45 -15.22 -24.18 24.95
CA SER A 45 -14.75 -22.80 24.78
C SER A 45 -14.07 -22.26 26.04
N PHE A 46 -14.63 -22.56 27.22
CA PHE A 46 -14.09 -22.16 28.51
C PHE A 46 -12.77 -22.88 28.79
N TYR A 47 -12.69 -24.18 28.51
CA TYR A 47 -11.47 -24.98 28.64
C TYR A 47 -10.35 -24.46 27.73
N ILE A 48 -10.65 -24.14 26.46
CA ILE A 48 -9.69 -23.55 25.52
C ILE A 48 -9.23 -22.16 26.00
N ALA A 49 -10.15 -21.31 26.45
CA ALA A 49 -9.82 -19.99 26.98
C ALA A 49 -8.89 -20.09 28.20
N ASN A 50 -9.12 -21.06 29.09
CA ASN A 50 -8.31 -21.28 30.28
C ASN A 50 -6.92 -21.84 29.94
N LEU A 51 -6.82 -22.72 28.94
CA LEU A 51 -5.54 -23.19 28.38
C LEU A 51 -4.73 -22.04 27.76
N ILE A 52 -5.37 -21.13 27.02
CA ILE A 52 -4.73 -19.95 26.45
C ILE A 52 -4.23 -19.01 27.55
N LYS A 53 -5.04 -18.77 28.59
CA LYS A 53 -4.67 -17.91 29.73
C LYS A 53 -3.48 -18.47 30.51
N ASN A 54 -3.46 -19.77 30.77
CA ASN A 54 -2.33 -20.45 31.45
C ASN A 54 -1.05 -20.49 30.60
N SER A 55 -1.19 -20.61 29.27
CA SER A 55 -0.09 -20.49 28.31
C SER A 55 0.54 -19.08 28.32
N GLN A 56 -0.29 -18.03 28.28
CA GLN A 56 0.16 -16.64 28.30
C GLN A 56 0.87 -16.28 29.62
N ALA A 57 0.33 -16.75 30.76
CA ALA A 57 0.95 -16.54 32.07
C ALA A 57 2.35 -17.18 32.19
N LYS A 58 2.52 -18.43 31.69
CA LYS A 58 3.83 -19.11 31.65
C LYS A 58 4.83 -18.43 30.72
N THR A 59 4.36 -17.82 29.62
CA THR A 59 5.21 -17.10 28.67
C THR A 59 5.71 -15.77 29.25
N TYR A 60 4.88 -15.10 30.06
CA TYR A 60 5.21 -13.84 30.73
C TYR A 60 6.30 -13.99 31.81
N GLU A 61 6.18 -15.01 32.66
CA GLU A 61 7.21 -15.35 33.67
C GLU A 61 8.58 -15.66 33.02
N ARG A 62 8.59 -16.41 31.91
CA ARG A 62 9.82 -16.72 31.16
C ARG A 62 10.47 -15.48 30.53
N TRP A 63 9.68 -14.55 29.99
CA TRP A 63 10.19 -13.28 29.47
C TRP A 63 10.80 -12.40 30.58
N LYS A 64 10.25 -12.44 31.80
CA LYS A 64 10.78 -11.72 32.95
C LYS A 64 12.19 -12.19 33.32
N VAL A 65 12.44 -13.51 33.27
CA VAL A 65 13.77 -14.11 33.47
C VAL A 65 14.74 -13.73 32.35
N LEU A 66 14.29 -13.78 31.08
CA LEU A 66 15.11 -13.40 29.93
C LEU A 66 15.49 -11.91 29.95
N LYS A 67 14.53 -11.05 30.32
CA LYS A 67 14.73 -9.60 30.49
C LYS A 67 15.72 -9.28 31.60
N ALA A 68 15.75 -10.09 32.68
CA ALA A 68 16.75 -9.95 33.73
C ALA A 68 18.16 -10.37 33.25
N GLY A 69 18.28 -11.43 32.44
CA GLY A 69 19.55 -11.86 31.84
C GLY A 69 20.11 -10.86 30.83
N LEU A 70 19.26 -10.37 29.92
CA LEU A 70 19.66 -9.40 28.89
C LEU A 70 20.00 -8.00 29.48
N ARG A 71 19.55 -7.64 30.69
CA ARG A 71 19.96 -6.39 31.39
C ARG A 71 21.44 -6.34 31.78
N LYS A 72 22.08 -7.50 31.96
CA LYS A 72 23.52 -7.57 32.27
C LYS A 72 24.43 -7.20 31.09
N PHE A 73 23.92 -7.15 29.86
CA PHE A 73 24.70 -6.99 28.62
C PHE A 73 24.48 -5.64 27.90
N HIS A 74 23.94 -4.63 28.60
CA HIS A 74 23.75 -3.26 28.07
C HIS A 74 23.02 -3.14 26.72
N PHE A 75 22.01 -3.99 26.46
CA PHE A 75 21.15 -3.84 25.29
C PHE A 75 20.28 -2.57 25.37
N THR A 76 19.99 -1.94 24.24
CA THR A 76 19.09 -0.78 24.14
C THR A 76 17.62 -1.19 24.23
N THR A 77 16.72 -0.25 24.54
CA THR A 77 15.26 -0.53 24.60
C THR A 77 14.72 -1.07 23.27
N HIS A 78 15.30 -0.64 22.15
CA HIS A 78 14.94 -1.12 20.81
C HIS A 78 15.37 -2.58 20.58
N GLU A 79 16.62 -2.91 20.91
CA GLU A 79 17.18 -4.26 20.81
C GLU A 79 16.35 -5.28 21.64
N TYR A 80 15.86 -4.86 22.81
CA TYR A 80 14.96 -5.70 23.62
C TYR A 80 13.64 -6.02 22.93
N GLU A 81 13.00 -5.04 22.29
CA GLU A 81 11.71 -5.24 21.63
C GLU A 81 11.86 -6.14 20.39
N ILE A 82 12.97 -6.04 19.66
CA ILE A 82 13.28 -6.93 18.53
C ILE A 82 13.42 -8.38 19.01
N LEU A 83 14.21 -8.60 20.07
CA LEU A 83 14.37 -9.92 20.66
C LEU A 83 13.06 -10.46 21.23
N ARG A 84 12.21 -9.59 21.78
CA ARG A 84 10.86 -9.94 22.23
C ARG A 84 9.99 -10.40 21.08
N HIS A 85 9.97 -9.65 19.98
CA HIS A 85 9.21 -9.99 18.78
C HIS A 85 9.67 -11.32 18.17
N PHE A 86 10.99 -11.55 18.13
CA PHE A 86 11.55 -12.84 17.73
C PHE A 86 11.04 -13.97 18.63
N PHE A 87 11.16 -13.81 19.95
CA PHE A 87 10.74 -14.83 20.93
C PHE A 87 9.26 -15.17 20.83
N LEU A 88 8.40 -14.16 20.62
CA LEU A 88 6.96 -14.35 20.50
C LEU A 88 6.58 -15.16 19.24
N ARG A 89 7.35 -15.03 18.16
CA ARG A 89 7.10 -15.72 16.88
C ARG A 89 7.65 -17.15 16.80
N LEU A 90 8.43 -17.61 17.77
CA LEU A 90 8.92 -19.00 17.80
C LEU A 90 7.76 -20.00 18.00
N PRO A 91 7.77 -21.17 17.32
CA PRO A 91 6.82 -22.26 17.56
C PRO A 91 6.82 -22.72 19.03
N PHE A 92 5.67 -23.19 19.55
CA PHE A 92 5.55 -23.57 20.97
C PHE A 92 6.52 -24.68 21.40
N LYS A 93 6.82 -25.64 20.49
CA LYS A 93 7.81 -26.70 20.71
C LYS A 93 9.24 -26.15 20.87
N ASP A 94 9.55 -25.07 20.15
CA ASP A 94 10.85 -24.39 20.19
C ASP A 94 10.94 -23.41 21.38
N LYS A 95 9.80 -22.87 21.84
CA LYS A 95 9.69 -22.09 23.11
C LYS A 95 9.95 -22.94 24.37
N MET A 96 9.84 -24.26 24.25
CA MET A 96 10.07 -25.21 25.35
C MET A 96 11.56 -25.58 25.50
N SER A 97 12.33 -25.56 24.41
CA SER A 97 13.79 -25.73 24.43
C SER A 97 14.54 -24.40 24.63
N SER A 98 13.90 -23.25 24.36
CA SER A 98 14.51 -21.92 24.44
C SER A 98 14.68 -21.39 25.87
N LEU A 99 15.60 -21.98 26.63
CA LEU A 99 16.70 -21.13 27.07
C LEU A 99 17.52 -20.89 25.80
N ILE A 100 17.95 -19.67 25.52
CA ILE A 100 18.74 -19.27 24.32
C ILE A 100 20.00 -20.16 24.10
N PHE A 101 20.28 -21.11 25.00
CA PHE A 101 21.51 -21.85 25.21
C PHE A 101 21.42 -23.37 24.98
N SER A 102 20.29 -23.93 24.53
CA SER A 102 20.18 -25.40 24.33
C SER A 102 20.64 -25.88 22.94
N ASP A 103 20.40 -25.10 21.90
CA ASP A 103 20.97 -25.27 20.54
C ASP A 103 21.32 -23.89 19.95
N PRO A 104 22.57 -23.41 20.16
CA PRO A 104 23.01 -22.09 19.73
C PRO A 104 22.95 -21.90 18.22
N GLU A 105 23.30 -22.92 17.43
CA GLU A 105 23.29 -22.82 15.96
C GLU A 105 21.87 -22.71 15.42
N PHE A 106 20.94 -23.55 15.89
CA PHE A 106 19.55 -23.50 15.43
C PHE A 106 18.89 -22.15 15.74
N THR A 107 19.15 -21.61 16.93
CA THR A 107 18.61 -20.31 17.36
C THR A 107 19.23 -19.17 16.56
N LYS A 108 20.54 -19.21 16.31
CA LYS A 108 21.28 -18.24 15.49
C LYS A 108 20.71 -18.17 14.07
N VAL A 109 20.44 -19.32 13.44
CA VAL A 109 19.86 -19.40 12.09
C VAL A 109 18.43 -18.82 12.03
N ARG A 110 17.59 -19.13 13.01
CA ARG A 110 16.22 -18.59 13.08
C ARG A 110 16.20 -17.09 13.30
N LEU A 111 17.10 -16.58 14.13
CA LEU A 111 17.22 -15.13 14.37
C LEU A 111 17.67 -14.40 13.11
N LEU A 112 18.64 -14.95 12.37
CA LEU A 112 19.06 -14.42 11.07
C LEU A 112 17.90 -14.33 10.07
N ASP A 113 17.12 -15.41 9.90
CA ASP A 113 15.94 -15.42 9.02
C ASP A 113 14.85 -14.42 9.48
N PHE A 114 14.72 -14.23 10.80
CA PHE A 114 13.79 -13.24 11.35
C PHE A 114 14.23 -11.80 11.07
N LEU A 115 15.52 -11.49 11.29
CA LEU A 115 16.08 -10.15 11.06
C LEU A 115 16.11 -9.77 9.58
N GLU A 116 16.34 -10.73 8.67
CA GLU A 116 16.17 -10.54 7.22
C GLU A 116 14.74 -10.14 6.85
N LYS A 117 13.75 -10.77 7.49
CA LYS A 117 12.33 -10.47 7.29
C LYS A 117 11.83 -9.25 8.07
N PHE A 118 12.70 -8.58 8.83
CA PHE A 118 12.37 -7.39 9.61
C PHE A 118 12.86 -6.14 8.85
N PRO A 119 12.01 -5.50 8.03
CA PRO A 119 12.44 -4.50 7.06
C PRO A 119 12.76 -3.13 7.68
N GLU A 120 12.38 -2.90 8.94
CA GLU A 120 12.47 -1.61 9.62
C GLU A 120 13.83 -1.35 10.30
N GLU A 121 14.72 -2.34 10.37
CA GLU A 121 16.05 -2.15 10.95
C GLU A 121 17.14 -1.93 9.90
N ASP A 122 18.01 -0.97 10.17
CA ASP A 122 19.24 -0.75 9.42
C ASP A 122 20.17 -1.96 9.51
N TYR A 123 20.91 -2.22 8.43
CA TYR A 123 21.81 -3.37 8.31
C TYR A 123 22.97 -3.32 9.32
N VAL A 124 23.39 -2.11 9.70
CA VAL A 124 24.39 -1.87 10.75
C VAL A 124 23.87 -2.33 12.11
N ASN A 125 22.64 -1.95 12.45
CA ASN A 125 22.00 -2.30 13.72
C ASN A 125 21.79 -3.82 13.86
N LYS A 126 21.43 -4.49 12.75
CA LYS A 126 21.32 -5.96 12.71
C LYS A 126 22.64 -6.66 13.01
N ILE A 127 23.74 -6.22 12.39
CA ILE A 127 25.07 -6.79 12.66
C ILE A 127 25.50 -6.48 14.09
N GLU A 128 25.25 -5.28 14.61
CA GLU A 128 25.62 -4.92 15.99
C GLU A 128 24.86 -5.77 17.01
N LEU A 129 23.54 -5.94 16.84
CA LEU A 129 22.72 -6.80 17.69
C LEU A 129 23.23 -8.24 17.70
N LEU A 130 23.53 -8.78 16.52
CA LEU A 130 24.04 -10.15 16.36
C LEU A 130 25.44 -10.32 16.95
N THR A 131 26.30 -9.31 16.80
CA THR A 131 27.63 -9.28 17.41
C THR A 131 27.50 -9.31 18.93
N LYS A 132 26.67 -8.45 19.52
CA LYS A 132 26.41 -8.44 20.99
C LYS A 132 25.88 -9.78 21.53
N LEU A 133 25.13 -10.54 20.73
CA LEU A 133 24.53 -11.80 21.15
C LEU A 133 25.46 -13.01 21.03
N TYR A 134 26.41 -12.98 20.09
CA TYR A 134 27.17 -14.19 19.72
C TYR A 134 28.70 -14.01 19.63
N SER A 135 29.25 -12.80 19.79
CA SER A 135 30.70 -12.61 19.80
C SER A 135 31.26 -12.75 21.22
N GLU A 136 32.08 -13.78 21.44
CA GLU A 136 32.86 -13.95 22.68
C GLU A 136 34.29 -13.38 22.57
N GLU A 137 34.75 -13.01 21.36
CA GLU A 137 36.17 -12.67 21.09
C GLU A 137 36.42 -11.21 20.66
N TYR A 138 37.65 -10.76 20.94
CA TYR A 138 38.21 -9.47 20.53
C TYR A 138 38.33 -9.38 19.00
N GLN A 139 37.54 -8.51 18.38
CA GLN A 139 37.64 -8.20 16.94
C GLN A 139 38.71 -7.12 16.70
N LYS A 140 39.57 -7.31 15.70
CA LYS A 140 40.50 -6.25 15.26
C LYS A 140 39.75 -5.04 14.70
N GLU A 141 40.23 -3.84 15.01
CA GLU A 141 39.58 -2.59 14.59
C GLU A 141 39.63 -2.34 13.06
N GLU A 142 40.65 -2.86 12.36
CA GLU A 142 40.80 -2.78 10.91
C GLU A 142 40.84 -4.18 10.28
N ILE A 143 40.24 -4.32 9.10
CA ILE A 143 40.33 -5.53 8.27
C ILE A 143 41.26 -5.21 7.09
N LYS A 144 42.47 -5.77 7.11
CA LYS A 144 43.43 -5.62 6.01
C LYS A 144 43.54 -6.90 5.20
N ASN A 145 43.49 -8.04 5.89
CA ASN A 145 43.58 -9.36 5.29
C ASN A 145 42.47 -10.28 5.81
N LEU A 146 42.23 -11.40 5.12
CA LEU A 146 41.28 -12.43 5.58
C LEU A 146 41.62 -12.99 6.97
N SER A 147 42.90 -12.94 7.38
CA SER A 147 43.35 -13.34 8.71
C SER A 147 42.84 -12.44 9.85
N ASP A 148 42.29 -11.27 9.52
CA ASP A 148 41.71 -10.32 10.48
C ASP A 148 40.21 -10.60 10.73
N ILE A 149 39.67 -11.65 10.11
CA ILE A 149 38.26 -12.03 10.20
C ILE A 149 38.10 -13.30 11.02
N HIS A 150 37.18 -13.27 11.99
CA HIS A 150 37.01 -14.36 12.95
C HIS A 150 35.95 -15.38 12.50
N LEU A 151 36.08 -16.61 13.00
CA LEU A 151 35.05 -17.63 12.85
C LEU A 151 33.76 -17.19 13.54
N GLY A 152 32.63 -17.35 12.87
CA GLY A 152 31.32 -16.97 13.40
C GLY A 152 30.95 -15.49 13.21
N GLU A 153 31.85 -14.67 12.67
CA GLU A 153 31.63 -13.25 12.38
C GLU A 153 30.56 -13.03 11.32
N PHE A 154 29.69 -12.04 11.52
CA PHE A 154 28.57 -11.74 10.64
C PHE A 154 28.97 -10.78 9.51
N CYS A 155 28.44 -11.02 8.31
CA CYS A 155 28.73 -10.23 7.13
C CYS A 155 27.51 -10.19 6.19
N TYR A 156 27.50 -9.23 5.27
CA TYR A 156 26.57 -9.22 4.16
C TYR A 156 27.20 -9.76 2.90
N LEU A 157 26.49 -10.66 2.23
CA LEU A 157 26.78 -11.07 0.87
C LEU A 157 26.01 -10.16 -0.09
N VAL A 158 26.73 -9.46 -0.97
CA VAL A 158 26.14 -8.51 -1.92
C VAL A 158 26.35 -8.98 -3.35
N PHE A 159 25.25 -9.14 -4.08
CA PHE A 159 25.24 -9.52 -5.49
C PHE A 159 23.99 -8.92 -6.15
N SER A 160 24.11 -8.42 -7.39
CA SER A 160 22.96 -7.93 -8.18
C SER A 160 22.04 -6.94 -7.43
N ASN A 161 22.62 -6.03 -6.63
CA ASN A 161 21.93 -5.08 -5.73
C ASN A 161 21.06 -5.72 -4.62
N GLN A 162 21.27 -7.00 -4.31
CA GLN A 162 20.70 -7.66 -3.14
C GLN A 162 21.77 -7.80 -2.06
N ARG A 163 21.36 -7.65 -0.80
CA ARG A 163 22.20 -7.94 0.37
C ARG A 163 21.56 -9.10 1.14
N VAL A 164 22.36 -10.10 1.47
CA VAL A 164 21.93 -11.28 2.23
C VAL A 164 22.83 -11.44 3.45
N LEU A 165 22.23 -11.42 4.64
CA LEU A 165 22.93 -11.58 5.89
C LEU A 165 23.46 -13.01 6.06
N SER A 166 24.73 -13.13 6.41
CA SER A 166 25.45 -14.39 6.53
C SER A 166 26.46 -14.33 7.68
N TYR A 167 27.13 -15.44 7.95
CA TYR A 167 28.26 -15.51 8.88
C TYR A 167 29.32 -16.48 8.39
N ILE A 168 30.54 -16.29 8.86
CA ILE A 168 31.69 -17.11 8.50
C ILE A 168 31.66 -18.43 9.25
N LYS A 169 31.63 -19.52 8.49
CA LYS A 169 31.58 -20.89 9.00
C LYS A 169 32.98 -21.48 9.17
N LYS A 170 33.89 -21.22 8.21
CA LYS A 170 35.29 -21.70 8.20
C LYS A 170 36.19 -20.70 7.51
N VAL A 171 37.45 -20.62 7.93
CA VAL A 171 38.52 -19.87 7.25
C VAL A 171 39.61 -20.88 6.88
N GLU A 172 39.95 -21.00 5.60
CA GLU A 172 40.97 -21.92 5.07
C GLU A 172 41.94 -21.14 4.17
N GLY A 173 43.08 -20.72 4.72
CA GLY A 173 44.07 -19.91 3.99
C GLY A 173 43.47 -18.60 3.45
N ASP A 174 43.53 -18.40 2.13
CA ASP A 174 42.99 -17.21 1.45
C ASP A 174 41.50 -17.37 1.07
N GLN A 175 40.73 -18.22 1.76
CA GLN A 175 39.33 -18.49 1.44
C GLN A 175 38.46 -18.59 2.69
N VAL A 176 37.19 -18.19 2.56
CA VAL A 176 36.21 -18.27 3.65
C VAL A 176 34.96 -19.01 3.21
N SER A 177 34.50 -19.95 4.03
CA SER A 177 33.20 -20.59 3.83
C SER A 177 32.11 -19.82 4.55
N LEU A 178 31.03 -19.53 3.84
CA LEU A 178 29.89 -18.77 4.36
C LEU A 178 28.67 -19.66 4.54
N LYS A 179 27.89 -19.35 5.56
CA LYS A 179 26.57 -19.96 5.74
C LYS A 179 25.50 -19.02 5.18
N ILE A 180 25.06 -19.27 3.95
CA ILE A 180 24.07 -18.44 3.26
C ILE A 180 22.65 -18.93 3.59
N PHE A 181 21.80 -18.02 4.04
CA PHE A 181 20.38 -18.29 4.24
C PHE A 181 19.53 -17.17 3.66
N PRO A 182 18.34 -17.51 3.14
CA PRO A 182 17.81 -18.83 2.79
C PRO A 182 18.51 -19.53 1.60
N LEU A 183 18.43 -20.87 1.56
CA LEU A 183 19.11 -21.74 0.58
C LEU A 183 18.79 -21.47 -0.90
N TYR A 184 17.74 -20.72 -1.24
CA TYR A 184 17.41 -20.40 -2.63
C TYR A 184 18.42 -19.46 -3.29
N TYR A 185 19.23 -18.73 -2.52
CA TYR A 185 20.29 -17.86 -3.04
C TYR A 185 21.52 -18.63 -3.57
N LEU A 186 21.65 -19.91 -3.24
CA LEU A 186 22.80 -20.73 -3.64
C LEU A 186 22.72 -21.25 -5.08
N TYR A 187 21.52 -21.31 -5.68
CA TYR A 187 21.33 -21.92 -7.01
C TYR A 187 21.91 -21.09 -8.17
N ASP A 188 22.31 -19.85 -7.91
CA ASP A 188 22.59 -18.85 -8.95
C ASP A 188 23.91 -18.10 -8.75
N LEU A 189 24.88 -18.64 -7.98
CA LEU A 189 26.18 -18.01 -7.69
C LEU A 189 27.15 -17.91 -8.90
N ARG A 190 26.64 -17.74 -10.12
CA ARG A 190 27.40 -17.38 -11.33
C ARG A 190 27.31 -15.88 -11.64
N TYR A 191 27.10 -15.04 -10.63
CA TYR A 191 27.04 -13.59 -10.80
C TYR A 191 28.46 -13.00 -10.94
N PRO A 192 28.72 -12.13 -11.94
CA PRO A 192 30.06 -11.63 -12.22
C PRO A 192 30.60 -10.57 -11.23
N ASN A 193 29.88 -10.21 -10.16
CA ASN A 193 30.34 -9.23 -9.15
C ASN A 193 29.73 -9.56 -7.78
N ILE A 194 30.47 -10.30 -6.95
CA ILE A 194 30.06 -10.67 -5.60
C ILE A 194 30.96 -9.96 -4.61
N PHE A 195 30.37 -9.32 -3.62
CA PHE A 195 31.06 -8.61 -2.55
C PHE A 195 30.71 -9.18 -1.19
N LEU A 196 31.70 -9.26 -0.30
CA LEU A 196 31.47 -9.42 1.13
C LEU A 196 31.66 -8.10 1.84
N GLU A 197 30.66 -7.72 2.62
CA GLU A 197 30.65 -6.48 3.39
C GLU A 197 30.68 -6.79 4.89
N PHE A 198 31.66 -6.19 5.57
CA PHE A 198 31.85 -6.26 7.02
C PHE A 198 31.69 -4.86 7.64
N PHE A 199 31.33 -4.81 8.92
CA PHE A 199 31.14 -3.56 9.64
C PHE A 199 31.96 -3.56 10.94
N ARG A 200 32.69 -2.45 11.18
CA ARG A 200 33.47 -2.21 12.40
C ARG A 200 33.03 -0.90 13.04
N LYS A 201 32.61 -0.95 14.31
CA LYS A 201 31.97 0.16 15.04
C LYS A 201 32.69 1.52 15.01
N LYS A 202 34.03 1.55 15.01
CA LYS A 202 34.82 2.79 15.04
C LYS A 202 35.43 3.21 13.70
N ARG A 203 35.42 2.32 12.72
CA ARG A 203 36.11 2.55 11.44
C ARG A 203 35.12 2.66 10.30
N GLY A 204 34.10 1.81 10.26
CA GLY A 204 33.09 1.85 9.21
C GLY A 204 33.01 0.55 8.44
N LYS A 205 32.74 0.64 7.14
CA LYS A 205 32.40 -0.49 6.29
C LYS A 205 33.62 -0.94 5.49
N TYR A 206 33.84 -2.24 5.48
CA TYR A 206 34.86 -2.88 4.65
C TYR A 206 34.17 -3.75 3.61
N SER A 207 34.55 -3.63 2.34
CA SER A 207 34.03 -4.46 1.26
C SER A 207 35.17 -5.18 0.56
N ILE A 208 34.97 -6.44 0.19
CA ILE A 208 35.91 -7.18 -0.64
C ILE A 208 35.20 -7.91 -1.76
N LYS A 209 35.71 -7.76 -2.98
CA LYS A 209 35.22 -8.47 -4.16
C LYS A 209 35.79 -9.88 -4.20
N GLY A 210 35.00 -10.86 -4.64
CA GLY A 210 35.47 -12.23 -4.80
C GLY A 210 34.55 -13.12 -5.61
N VAL A 211 34.91 -14.40 -5.67
CA VAL A 211 34.22 -15.43 -6.45
C VAL A 211 33.98 -16.66 -5.59
N PHE A 212 32.82 -17.30 -5.75
CA PHE A 212 32.54 -18.57 -5.10
C PHE A 212 33.03 -19.78 -5.89
N HIS A 213 33.53 -20.78 -5.17
CA HIS A 213 33.71 -22.12 -5.69
C HIS A 213 33.18 -23.16 -4.69
N ASN A 214 32.64 -24.25 -5.23
CA ASN A 214 32.13 -25.35 -4.41
C ASN A 214 33.25 -26.35 -4.12
N SER A 215 33.38 -26.75 -2.86
CA SER A 215 34.24 -27.86 -2.46
C SER A 215 33.58 -29.21 -2.78
N ARG A 216 34.40 -30.25 -3.00
CA ARG A 216 33.94 -31.64 -3.19
C ARG A 216 33.10 -32.17 -2.01
N LYS A 217 33.15 -31.51 -0.84
CA LYS A 217 32.39 -31.84 0.38
C LYS A 217 31.07 -31.04 0.54
N GLY A 218 30.67 -30.24 -0.46
CA GLY A 218 29.39 -29.51 -0.44
C GLY A 218 29.39 -28.17 0.30
N ASP A 219 30.53 -27.73 0.85
CA ASP A 219 30.71 -26.38 1.38
C ASP A 219 31.04 -25.39 0.23
N THR A 220 30.42 -24.21 0.25
CA THR A 220 30.68 -23.11 -0.70
C THR A 220 31.73 -22.17 -0.10
N PHE A 221 32.80 -21.92 -0.84
CA PHE A 221 33.94 -21.10 -0.42
C PHE A 221 34.02 -19.83 -1.26
N PHE A 222 34.20 -18.69 -0.61
CA PHE A 222 34.46 -17.39 -1.22
C PHE A 222 35.96 -17.15 -1.24
N LYS A 223 36.50 -16.87 -2.43
CA LYS A 223 37.88 -16.44 -2.64
C LYS A 223 37.88 -14.96 -3.05
N PRO A 224 38.54 -14.07 -2.30
CA PRO A 224 38.68 -12.68 -2.70
C PRO A 224 39.53 -12.55 -3.98
N THR A 225 39.21 -11.57 -4.81
CA THR A 225 39.90 -11.26 -6.07
C THR A 225 40.56 -9.88 -6.08
N GLY A 226 40.51 -9.16 -4.97
CA GLY A 226 41.12 -7.84 -4.77
C GLY A 226 41.40 -7.55 -3.30
N GLU A 227 41.79 -6.33 -3.00
CA GLU A 227 42.04 -5.86 -1.63
C GLU A 227 40.74 -5.40 -0.94
N PHE A 228 40.78 -5.26 0.39
CA PHE A 228 39.66 -4.69 1.14
C PHE A 228 39.53 -3.20 0.83
N GLU A 229 38.39 -2.81 0.25
CA GLU A 229 38.02 -1.43 0.07
C GLU A 229 37.37 -0.92 1.35
N PHE A 230 38.00 0.07 1.99
CA PHE A 230 37.36 0.84 3.04
C PHE A 230 36.37 1.81 2.40
N LEU A 231 35.10 1.66 2.75
CA LEU A 231 34.04 2.56 2.33
C LEU A 231 33.69 3.44 3.52
N GLU A 232 34.00 4.73 3.42
CA GLU A 232 33.49 5.72 4.36
C GLU A 232 31.98 5.58 4.42
N ILE A 233 31.48 5.33 5.62
CA ILE A 233 30.05 5.34 5.84
C ILE A 233 29.66 6.81 5.87
N SER A 234 29.13 7.32 4.76
CA SER A 234 28.17 8.41 4.84
C SER A 234 27.06 7.88 5.72
N TYR A 235 27.08 8.27 6.99
CA TYR A 235 26.00 7.91 7.89
C TYR A 235 24.70 8.27 7.18
N GLY A 236 23.81 7.29 7.07
CA GLY A 236 22.39 7.56 6.98
C GLY A 236 21.90 8.14 8.31
N HIS A 237 22.59 9.15 8.84
CA HIS A 237 22.09 10.04 9.85
C HIS A 237 21.29 11.14 9.13
N GLU A 238 20.27 10.77 8.35
CA GLU A 238 19.12 11.68 8.22
C GLU A 238 18.09 11.41 9.35
N SER A 239 18.35 10.42 10.25
CA SER A 239 17.49 10.14 11.41
C SER A 239 18.08 10.41 12.79
N ASP A 240 19.40 10.62 12.95
CA ASP A 240 19.97 10.95 14.27
C ASP A 240 20.37 12.43 14.42
N GLU A 241 20.51 13.21 13.34
CA GLU A 241 20.58 14.68 13.48
C GLU A 241 19.26 15.25 14.03
N ALA A 242 18.14 14.56 13.82
CA ALA A 242 16.85 14.90 14.43
C ALA A 242 16.79 14.70 15.96
N SER A 243 17.81 14.08 16.58
CA SER A 243 17.84 13.89 18.04
C SER A 243 18.63 14.97 18.79
N GLN A 244 19.15 15.98 18.07
CA GLN A 244 19.64 17.24 18.65
C GLN A 244 19.35 18.47 17.75
N GLU A 245 18.22 18.51 17.04
CA GLU A 245 17.73 19.81 16.56
C GLU A 245 17.16 20.57 17.76
N GLU A 246 17.86 21.61 18.21
CA GLU A 246 17.28 22.56 19.17
C GLU A 246 15.99 23.11 18.56
N GLU A 247 14.88 22.98 19.30
CA GLU A 247 13.56 23.51 18.94
C GLU A 247 13.53 25.05 19.03
N ASN A 248 14.45 25.72 18.32
CA ASN A 248 14.48 27.16 18.23
C ASN A 248 13.55 27.64 17.12
N TYR A 249 12.27 27.77 17.44
CA TYR A 249 11.24 28.30 16.54
C TYR A 249 11.40 29.81 16.24
N GLU A 250 12.38 30.51 16.84
CA GLU A 250 12.66 31.92 16.49
C GLU A 250 13.24 32.08 15.08
N ILE A 251 13.80 31.01 14.52
CA ILE A 251 14.38 30.98 13.16
C ILE A 251 13.27 30.90 12.08
N ILE A 252 12.02 30.63 12.48
CA ILE A 252 10.88 30.59 11.57
C ILE A 252 10.36 32.00 11.29
N GLN A 253 10.01 32.23 10.02
CA GLN A 253 9.39 33.46 9.54
C GLN A 253 8.17 33.84 10.41
N PRO A 254 8.01 35.12 10.80
CA PRO A 254 6.95 35.56 11.70
C PRO A 254 5.54 35.30 11.13
N GLU A 255 5.41 35.20 9.81
CA GLU A 255 4.19 34.85 9.08
C GLU A 255 3.74 33.42 9.36
N LEU A 256 4.65 32.52 9.74
CA LEU A 256 4.39 31.10 10.02
C LEU A 256 4.35 30.77 11.52
N ARG A 257 4.41 31.78 12.38
CA ARG A 257 4.22 31.60 13.82
C ARG A 257 2.74 31.62 14.17
N ASN A 258 2.35 30.78 15.12
CA ASN A 258 0.98 30.67 15.63
C ASN A 258 -0.04 30.32 14.52
N CYS A 259 0.35 29.47 13.56
CA CYS A 259 -0.50 29.16 12.41
C CYS A 259 -1.79 28.46 12.84
N LEU A 260 -1.74 27.59 13.85
CA LEU A 260 -2.91 26.87 14.34
C LEU A 260 -4.05 27.82 14.74
N ASN A 261 -3.74 28.84 15.55
CA ASN A 261 -4.76 29.80 15.99
C ASN A 261 -5.24 30.65 14.82
N ARG A 262 -4.34 31.13 13.95
CA ARG A 262 -4.69 31.90 12.74
C ARG A 262 -5.63 31.12 11.82
N ILE A 263 -5.37 29.83 11.61
CA ILE A 263 -6.21 28.93 10.80
C ILE A 263 -7.59 28.76 11.43
N LEU A 264 -7.65 28.48 12.74
CA LEU A 264 -8.91 28.31 13.46
C LEU A 264 -9.74 29.60 13.51
N ASP A 265 -9.11 30.75 13.76
CA ASP A 265 -9.74 32.07 13.71
C ASP A 265 -10.28 32.38 12.32
N TYR A 266 -9.51 32.07 11.27
CA TYR A 266 -9.93 32.29 9.89
C TYR A 266 -11.12 31.40 9.50
N SER A 267 -11.18 30.18 10.02
CA SER A 267 -12.25 29.20 9.74
C SER A 267 -13.61 29.55 10.34
N GLU A 268 -13.65 30.43 11.36
CA GLU A 268 -14.87 30.82 12.09
C GLU A 268 -15.67 29.62 12.63
N ILE A 269 -14.97 28.52 12.96
CA ILE A 269 -15.62 27.34 13.53
C ILE A 269 -16.15 27.62 14.94
N GLU A 270 -17.22 26.93 15.32
CA GLU A 270 -17.84 27.01 16.64
C GLU A 270 -16.80 26.82 17.76
N VAL A 271 -16.86 27.68 18.79
CA VAL A 271 -15.90 27.71 19.91
C VAL A 271 -15.78 26.35 20.61
N SER A 272 -16.89 25.63 20.75
CA SER A 272 -16.90 24.27 21.32
C SER A 272 -16.02 23.30 20.52
N LYS A 273 -16.19 23.26 19.20
CA LYS A 273 -15.40 22.42 18.27
C LYS A 273 -13.94 22.86 18.21
N ARG A 274 -13.69 24.17 18.27
CA ARG A 274 -12.34 24.73 18.35
C ARG A 274 -11.59 24.20 19.57
N ASN A 275 -12.21 24.28 20.75
CA ASN A 275 -11.58 23.83 22.00
C ASN A 275 -11.32 22.32 21.97
N ILE A 276 -12.30 21.52 21.49
CA ILE A 276 -12.12 20.08 21.30
C ILE A 276 -10.94 19.79 20.36
N PHE A 277 -10.81 20.54 19.27
CA PHE A 277 -9.69 20.36 18.33
C PHE A 277 -8.34 20.64 18.99
N LEU A 278 -8.22 21.77 19.70
CA LEU A 278 -7.00 22.18 20.40
C LEU A 278 -6.59 21.16 21.47
N GLU A 279 -7.53 20.73 22.31
CA GLU A 279 -7.27 19.73 23.37
C GLU A 279 -6.77 18.41 22.77
N ASN A 280 -7.43 17.89 21.73
CA ASN A 280 -6.98 16.65 21.09
C ASN A 280 -5.61 16.83 20.41
N LEU A 281 -5.34 17.98 19.80
CA LEU A 281 -4.05 18.25 19.17
C LEU A 281 -2.92 18.35 20.21
N ASP A 282 -3.15 18.98 21.35
CA ASP A 282 -2.19 19.04 22.46
C ASP A 282 -1.92 17.64 23.04
N ILE A 283 -2.96 16.81 23.19
CA ILE A 283 -2.79 15.39 23.57
C ILE A 283 -1.93 14.68 22.52
N PHE A 284 -2.20 14.89 21.22
CA PHE A 284 -1.44 14.28 20.13
C PHE A 284 0.04 14.69 20.13
N ARG A 285 0.35 15.97 20.34
CA ARG A 285 1.74 16.47 20.44
C ARG A 285 2.50 15.77 21.56
N ASN A 286 1.83 15.52 22.69
CA ASN A 286 2.42 14.91 23.87
C ASN A 286 2.47 13.37 23.81
N LEU A 287 2.00 12.74 22.71
CA LEU A 287 2.15 11.30 22.53
C LEU A 287 3.61 10.93 22.32
N LYS A 288 4.12 9.99 23.12
CA LYS A 288 5.47 9.41 22.94
C LYS A 288 5.66 8.75 21.59
N ASP A 289 4.63 8.06 21.10
CA ASP A 289 4.61 7.41 19.80
C ASP A 289 3.35 7.84 19.05
N LYS A 290 3.55 8.65 18.01
CA LYS A 290 2.47 9.18 17.16
C LYS A 290 1.87 8.15 16.23
N PHE A 291 2.57 7.03 15.99
CA PHE A 291 2.09 5.88 15.21
C PHE A 291 1.53 4.76 16.10
N SER A 292 1.36 5.02 17.40
CA SER A 292 0.80 4.03 18.32
C SER A 292 -0.59 3.55 17.87
N ASN A 293 -0.79 2.24 17.88
CA ASN A 293 -2.05 1.59 17.54
C ASN A 293 -2.97 1.38 18.76
N ILE A 294 -2.67 2.01 19.90
CA ILE A 294 -3.49 1.95 21.12
C ILE A 294 -4.78 2.75 20.91
N GLU A 295 -5.86 2.31 21.55
CA GLU A 295 -7.20 2.90 21.41
C GLU A 295 -7.20 4.41 21.71
N ALA A 296 -6.53 4.85 22.78
CA ALA A 296 -6.43 6.28 23.12
C ALA A 296 -5.83 7.13 21.98
N ALA A 297 -4.74 6.67 21.37
CA ALA A 297 -4.12 7.38 20.24
C ALA A 297 -5.00 7.38 18.99
N ARG A 298 -5.73 6.28 18.74
CA ARG A 298 -6.69 6.20 17.62
C ARG A 298 -7.86 7.17 17.80
N VAL A 299 -8.42 7.27 19.00
CA VAL A 299 -9.53 8.19 19.32
C VAL A 299 -9.10 9.64 19.08
N VAL A 300 -7.92 10.03 19.57
CA VAL A 300 -7.35 11.37 19.35
C VAL A 300 -7.21 11.68 17.86
N ARG A 301 -6.56 10.79 17.08
CA ARG A 301 -6.41 10.97 15.62
C ARG A 301 -7.76 11.04 14.91
N SER A 302 -8.74 10.24 15.35
CA SER A 302 -10.08 10.23 14.78
C SER A 302 -10.82 11.55 15.04
N ASN A 303 -10.78 12.06 16.27
CA ASN A 303 -11.43 13.33 16.64
C ASN A 303 -10.87 14.51 15.83
N ILE A 304 -9.55 14.56 15.67
CA ILE A 304 -8.88 15.57 14.83
C ILE A 304 -9.32 15.43 13.37
N SER A 305 -9.32 14.20 12.84
CA SER A 305 -9.73 13.92 11.46
C SER A 305 -11.17 14.31 11.15
N LEU A 306 -12.08 14.17 12.12
CA LEU A 306 -13.50 14.53 11.95
C LEU A 306 -13.70 16.04 11.77
N LEU A 307 -12.88 16.86 12.43
CA LEU A 307 -12.97 18.33 12.37
C LEU A 307 -12.09 18.94 11.28
N PHE A 308 -11.01 18.26 10.89
CA PHE A 308 -10.04 18.73 9.89
C PHE A 308 -10.69 19.09 8.54
N PHE A 309 -11.48 18.19 7.95
CA PHE A 309 -12.09 18.42 6.63
C PHE A 309 -13.17 19.50 6.64
N PRO A 310 -14.05 19.60 7.65
CA PRO A 310 -14.93 20.75 7.82
C PRO A 310 -14.19 22.08 7.94
N ILE A 311 -13.08 22.13 8.69
CA ILE A 311 -12.22 23.33 8.79
C ILE A 311 -11.66 23.66 7.40
N TYR A 312 -11.14 22.67 6.67
CA TYR A 312 -10.62 22.84 5.32
C TYR A 312 -11.67 23.44 4.37
N GLU A 313 -12.89 22.90 4.37
CA GLU A 313 -13.99 23.39 3.53
C GLU A 313 -14.32 24.86 3.80
N GLN A 314 -14.45 25.25 5.07
CA GLN A 314 -14.79 26.64 5.44
C GLN A 314 -13.68 27.62 5.03
N ILE A 315 -12.43 27.26 5.31
CA ILE A 315 -11.26 28.07 4.94
C ILE A 315 -11.18 28.21 3.42
N PHE A 316 -11.37 27.12 2.67
CA PHE A 316 -11.36 27.15 1.22
C PHE A 316 -12.46 28.06 0.68
N LYS A 317 -13.69 27.96 1.19
CA LYS A 317 -14.81 28.85 0.79
C LYS A 317 -14.53 30.33 1.06
N LYS A 318 -13.86 30.63 2.18
CA LYS A 318 -13.46 32.01 2.51
C LYS A 318 -12.32 32.49 1.63
N PHE A 319 -11.33 31.65 1.35
CA PHE A 319 -10.25 31.91 0.39
C PHE A 319 -10.76 32.21 -1.02
N LEU A 320 -11.86 31.59 -1.45
CA LEU A 320 -12.48 31.91 -2.74
C LEU A 320 -13.04 33.34 -2.81
N LYS A 321 -13.45 33.90 -1.66
CA LYS A 321 -13.96 35.27 -1.54
C LYS A 321 -12.84 36.28 -1.32
N ASP A 322 -11.85 35.93 -0.50
CA ASP A 322 -10.69 36.75 -0.17
C ASP A 322 -9.41 36.15 -0.76
N LYS A 323 -8.95 36.72 -1.87
CA LYS A 323 -7.77 36.23 -2.60
C LYS A 323 -6.45 36.58 -1.89
N ASN A 324 -6.47 37.43 -0.86
CA ASN A 324 -5.29 37.84 -0.10
C ASN A 324 -5.17 37.03 1.19
N ALA A 325 -4.94 35.72 1.05
CA ALA A 325 -4.85 34.84 2.19
C ALA A 325 -3.48 34.96 2.88
N PRO A 326 -3.42 34.96 4.23
CA PRO A 326 -2.18 34.85 4.97
C PRO A 326 -1.41 33.58 4.61
N GLU A 327 -0.09 33.61 4.77
CA GLU A 327 0.77 32.50 4.37
C GLU A 327 0.44 31.17 5.08
N CYS A 328 0.06 31.21 6.37
CA CYS A 328 -0.45 30.03 7.09
C CYS A 328 -1.65 29.39 6.38
N ILE A 329 -2.57 30.20 5.85
CA ILE A 329 -3.77 29.72 5.16
C ILE A 329 -3.39 29.11 3.80
N ASP A 330 -2.48 29.76 3.07
CA ASP A 330 -2.00 29.25 1.79
C ASP A 330 -1.27 27.90 1.95
N ASN A 331 -0.39 27.78 2.95
CA ASN A 331 0.31 26.53 3.25
C ASN A 331 -0.61 25.44 3.80
N PHE A 332 -1.66 25.81 4.55
CA PHE A 332 -2.68 24.86 4.99
C PHE A 332 -3.47 24.28 3.81
N LEU A 333 -3.91 25.13 2.87
CA LEU A 333 -4.65 24.68 1.69
C LEU A 333 -3.78 23.85 0.73
N GLU A 334 -2.49 24.18 0.61
CA GLU A 334 -1.57 23.50 -0.31
C GLU A 334 -0.98 22.21 0.25
N TYR A 335 -0.64 22.17 1.54
CA TYR A 335 0.17 21.10 2.13
C TYR A 335 -0.50 20.42 3.33
N CYS A 336 -1.69 20.84 3.75
CA CYS A 336 -2.27 20.43 5.04
C CYS A 336 -1.35 20.76 6.24
N PHE A 337 -0.53 21.80 6.11
CA PHE A 337 0.29 22.33 7.19
C PHE A 337 -0.58 23.17 8.12
N MET A 338 -0.73 22.76 9.37
CA MET A 338 -1.63 23.42 10.32
C MET A 338 -0.93 24.03 11.54
N ASP A 339 0.17 23.43 11.98
CA ASP A 339 0.78 23.78 13.25
C ASP A 339 2.30 23.65 13.15
N GLU A 340 3.00 24.75 13.42
CA GLU A 340 4.45 24.81 13.37
C GLU A 340 5.11 23.89 14.39
N LYS A 341 4.44 23.57 15.51
CA LYS A 341 4.99 22.70 16.57
C LYS A 341 4.98 21.22 16.21
N LEU A 342 4.33 20.83 15.10
CA LEU A 342 4.28 19.44 14.67
C LEU A 342 5.46 19.06 13.79
N LEU A 343 6.17 20.03 13.20
CA LEU A 343 7.34 19.83 12.35
C LEU A 343 8.58 20.45 13.00
N TYR A 344 9.77 20.02 12.56
CA TYR A 344 10.99 20.71 12.94
C TYR A 344 11.16 22.03 12.18
N PRO A 345 11.83 23.05 12.75
CA PRO A 345 12.06 24.32 12.06
C PRO A 345 12.75 24.16 10.69
N SER A 346 13.71 23.25 10.58
CA SER A 346 14.40 22.89 9.34
C SER A 346 13.43 22.35 8.28
N GLN A 347 12.53 21.46 8.69
CA GLN A 347 11.48 20.88 7.83
C GLN A 347 10.48 21.94 7.34
N ILE A 348 10.16 22.93 8.17
CA ILE A 348 9.27 24.04 7.78
C ILE A 348 9.93 24.91 6.72
N GLN A 349 11.21 25.25 6.90
CA GLN A 349 11.96 26.02 5.90
C GLN A 349 12.06 25.28 4.57
N ASP A 350 12.35 23.97 4.60
CA ASP A 350 12.37 23.13 3.42
C ASP A 350 10.99 23.08 2.74
N LEU A 351 9.90 22.89 3.49
CA LEU A 351 8.53 22.88 2.95
C LEU A 351 8.17 24.20 2.24
N VAL A 352 8.52 25.34 2.84
CA VAL A 352 8.18 26.68 2.30
C VAL A 352 9.02 27.04 1.08
N SER A 353 10.24 26.51 0.99
CA SER A 353 11.13 26.73 -0.16
C SER A 353 10.62 26.12 -1.47
N ILE A 354 9.64 25.22 -1.38
CA ILE A 354 9.14 24.45 -2.50
C ILE A 354 8.27 25.32 -3.41
N PRO A 355 8.52 25.31 -4.74
CA PRO A 355 7.68 26.05 -5.68
C PRO A 355 6.28 25.43 -5.72
N LYS A 356 5.25 26.25 -5.52
CA LYS A 356 3.83 25.82 -5.53
C LYS A 356 3.27 25.58 -6.94
N LYS A 357 3.89 26.18 -7.96
CA LYS A 357 3.42 26.07 -9.35
C LYS A 357 4.04 24.87 -10.04
N PHE A 358 3.23 24.23 -10.88
CA PHE A 358 3.65 23.17 -11.77
C PHE A 358 4.04 23.72 -13.15
N ASN A 359 5.05 23.10 -13.75
CA ASN A 359 5.36 23.33 -15.15
C ASN A 359 4.27 22.69 -16.02
N PRO A 360 3.82 23.36 -17.10
CA PRO A 360 2.86 22.77 -18.02
C PRO A 360 3.44 21.51 -18.66
N GLN A 361 2.62 20.46 -18.76
CA GLN A 361 2.97 19.17 -19.35
C GLN A 361 1.87 18.74 -20.33
N GLU A 362 2.14 17.72 -21.14
CA GLU A 362 1.14 17.12 -22.04
C GLU A 362 0.00 16.45 -21.27
N ILE A 363 0.31 15.88 -20.09
CA ILE A 363 -0.68 15.30 -19.19
C ILE A 363 -1.31 16.37 -18.31
N THR A 364 -2.63 16.25 -18.12
CA THR A 364 -3.39 17.04 -17.18
C THR A 364 -3.09 16.65 -15.73
N ILE A 365 -2.34 17.50 -15.02
CA ILE A 365 -2.00 17.34 -13.60
C ILE A 365 -2.50 18.56 -12.83
N TYR A 366 -3.18 18.33 -11.71
CA TYR A 366 -3.72 19.37 -10.84
C TYR A 366 -3.20 19.21 -9.41
N THR A 367 -2.97 20.30 -8.70
CA THR A 367 -3.03 20.26 -7.22
C THR A 367 -4.45 19.94 -6.78
N LEU A 368 -4.63 19.40 -5.57
CA LEU A 368 -5.97 19.24 -5.01
C LEU A 368 -6.73 20.58 -4.97
N ARG A 369 -6.03 21.67 -4.65
CA ARG A 369 -6.61 23.00 -4.60
C ARG A 369 -7.15 23.45 -5.97
N GLU A 370 -6.36 23.29 -7.03
CA GLU A 370 -6.78 23.55 -8.41
C GLU A 370 -7.94 22.65 -8.82
N TRP A 371 -7.90 21.39 -8.41
CA TRP A 371 -8.99 20.44 -8.66
C TRP A 371 -10.31 20.90 -8.03
N LEU A 372 -10.29 21.28 -6.75
CA LEU A 372 -11.46 21.82 -6.05
C LEU A 372 -11.95 23.13 -6.66
N LEU A 373 -11.05 24.00 -7.15
CA LEU A 373 -11.41 25.20 -7.90
C LEU A 373 -12.17 24.87 -9.19
N ARG A 374 -11.76 23.84 -9.93
CA ARG A 374 -12.42 23.42 -11.17
C ARG A 374 -13.82 22.87 -10.91
N ILE A 375 -13.99 22.10 -9.83
CA ILE A 375 -15.31 21.63 -9.38
C ILE A 375 -16.20 22.80 -8.96
N TYR A 376 -15.65 23.75 -8.20
CA TYR A 376 -16.37 24.94 -7.75
C TYR A 376 -16.82 25.82 -8.94
N ASN A 377 -15.96 25.99 -9.94
CA ASN A 377 -16.22 26.80 -11.14
C ASN A 377 -17.06 26.06 -12.20
N LEU A 378 -17.59 24.87 -11.90
CA LEU A 378 -18.40 24.06 -12.82
C LEU A 378 -17.69 23.67 -14.14
N ILE A 379 -16.35 23.67 -14.13
CA ILE A 379 -15.55 23.25 -15.29
C ILE A 379 -15.60 21.73 -15.41
N ASP A 380 -15.46 21.04 -14.28
CA ASP A 380 -15.50 19.59 -14.19
C ASP A 380 -16.60 19.09 -13.26
N GLU A 381 -16.96 17.82 -13.45
CA GLU A 381 -17.89 17.10 -12.60
C GLU A 381 -17.19 16.51 -11.37
N PRO A 382 -17.84 16.54 -10.19
CA PRO A 382 -17.32 15.88 -9.00
C PRO A 382 -17.01 14.40 -9.26
N SER A 383 -15.97 13.91 -8.61
CA SER A 383 -15.60 12.49 -8.70
C SER A 383 -16.67 11.63 -8.03
N VAL A 384 -16.74 10.34 -8.37
CA VAL A 384 -17.70 9.42 -7.72
C VAL A 384 -17.38 9.23 -6.24
N ASN A 385 -18.37 8.85 -5.43
CA ASN A 385 -18.11 8.45 -4.04
C ASN A 385 -17.49 7.04 -3.95
N GLU A 386 -17.17 6.57 -2.74
CA GLU A 386 -16.60 5.22 -2.50
C GLU A 386 -17.48 4.06 -3.03
N LEU A 387 -18.79 4.30 -3.22
CA LEU A 387 -19.73 3.33 -3.77
C LEU A 387 -19.83 3.39 -5.31
N GLY A 388 -19.04 4.25 -5.97
CA GLY A 388 -19.08 4.45 -7.41
C GLY A 388 -20.29 5.26 -7.90
N GLN A 389 -20.96 6.00 -7.02
CA GLN A 389 -22.11 6.83 -7.38
C GLN A 389 -21.66 8.26 -7.69
N SER A 390 -22.14 8.80 -8.82
CA SER A 390 -21.91 10.21 -9.16
C SER A 390 -22.72 11.16 -8.29
N PHE A 391 -22.34 12.44 -8.25
CA PHE A 391 -23.13 13.49 -7.59
C PHE A 391 -24.60 13.52 -8.05
N GLN A 392 -24.81 13.31 -9.36
CA GLN A 392 -26.15 13.21 -9.94
C GLN A 392 -26.90 11.97 -9.45
N ASP A 393 -26.25 10.80 -9.40
CA ASP A 393 -26.87 9.57 -8.92
C ASP A 393 -27.31 9.68 -7.45
N VAL A 394 -26.49 10.32 -6.61
CA VAL A 394 -26.79 10.53 -5.19
C VAL A 394 -28.01 11.45 -5.02
N ASN A 395 -28.09 12.55 -5.77
CA ASN A 395 -29.24 13.45 -5.70
C ASN A 395 -30.51 12.80 -6.28
N LYS A 396 -30.41 12.04 -7.38
CA LYS A 396 -31.52 11.24 -7.91
C LYS A 396 -32.04 10.23 -6.89
N LEU A 397 -31.15 9.55 -6.17
CA LEU A 397 -31.54 8.62 -5.11
C LEU A 397 -32.24 9.32 -3.95
N LYS A 398 -31.81 10.54 -3.58
CA LYS A 398 -32.51 11.36 -2.58
C LYS A 398 -33.91 11.74 -3.04
N ARG A 399 -34.10 12.08 -4.32
CA ARG A 399 -35.42 12.37 -4.91
C ARG A 399 -36.32 11.13 -4.87
N ILE A 400 -35.83 9.99 -5.34
CA ILE A 400 -36.59 8.73 -5.36
C ILE A 400 -37.05 8.33 -3.96
N LYS A 401 -36.24 8.62 -2.93
CA LYS A 401 -36.57 8.38 -1.52
C LYS A 401 -37.48 9.45 -0.91
N GLY A 402 -37.88 10.48 -1.67
CA GLY A 402 -38.77 11.55 -1.21
C GLY A 402 -38.10 12.61 -0.32
N PHE A 403 -36.76 12.65 -0.24
CA PHE A 403 -36.06 13.64 0.58
C PHE A 403 -35.95 15.02 -0.09
N ILE A 404 -36.08 15.08 -1.42
CA ILE A 404 -35.97 16.32 -2.19
C ILE A 404 -37.00 16.34 -3.33
N SER A 405 -37.43 17.52 -3.75
CA SER A 405 -38.27 17.73 -4.93
C SER A 405 -37.46 17.72 -6.24
N GLU A 406 -38.14 17.69 -7.40
CA GLU A 406 -37.48 17.80 -8.71
C GLU A 406 -36.83 19.16 -8.96
N GLU A 407 -37.44 20.23 -8.44
CA GLU A 407 -36.89 21.58 -8.52
C GLU A 407 -35.64 21.71 -7.63
N GLU A 408 -35.69 21.13 -6.43
CA GLU A 408 -34.54 21.06 -5.53
C GLU A 408 -33.39 20.23 -6.11
N GLU A 409 -33.69 19.13 -6.81
CA GLU A 409 -32.66 18.35 -7.52
C GLU A 409 -31.92 19.23 -8.52
N LYS A 410 -32.64 19.96 -9.38
CA LYS A 410 -32.02 20.87 -10.37
C LYS A 410 -31.21 21.96 -9.71
N ASN A 411 -31.73 22.57 -8.63
CA ASN A 411 -31.00 23.59 -7.87
C ASN A 411 -29.73 23.02 -7.23
N PHE A 412 -29.77 21.79 -6.73
CA PHE A 412 -28.60 21.16 -6.10
C PHE A 412 -27.54 20.77 -7.12
N LEU A 413 -27.94 20.38 -8.32
CA LEU A 413 -27.01 20.06 -9.41
C LEU A 413 -26.16 21.27 -9.84
N ASN A 414 -26.78 22.46 -9.81
CA ASN A 414 -26.13 23.72 -10.19
C ASN A 414 -25.44 24.44 -9.01
N SER A 415 -25.60 23.93 -7.79
CA SER A 415 -25.01 24.55 -6.59
C SER A 415 -23.51 24.22 -6.49
N THR A 416 -22.68 25.24 -6.65
CA THR A 416 -21.22 25.17 -6.54
C THR A 416 -20.77 24.71 -5.15
N ASP A 417 -21.41 25.24 -4.10
CA ASP A 417 -21.10 24.88 -2.70
C ASP A 417 -21.40 23.41 -2.38
N ARG A 418 -22.49 22.85 -2.92
CA ARG A 418 -22.86 21.45 -2.69
C ARG A 418 -21.94 20.50 -3.44
N ARG A 419 -21.51 20.88 -4.65
CA ARG A 419 -20.50 20.12 -5.42
C ARG A 419 -19.16 20.09 -4.69
N LEU A 420 -18.71 21.23 -4.18
CA LEU A 420 -17.49 21.33 -3.39
C LEU A 420 -17.55 20.47 -2.13
N ASN A 421 -18.64 20.59 -1.35
CA ASN A 421 -18.85 19.78 -0.15
C ASN A 421 -18.86 18.27 -0.47
N PHE A 422 -19.49 17.88 -1.58
CA PHE A 422 -19.51 16.49 -2.03
C PHE A 422 -18.10 15.96 -2.35
N GLU A 423 -17.28 16.73 -3.06
CA GLU A 423 -15.90 16.37 -3.40
C GLU A 423 -15.03 16.26 -2.12
N ILE A 424 -15.15 17.21 -1.20
CA ILE A 424 -14.36 17.20 0.04
C ILE A 424 -14.72 16.01 0.92
N GLU A 425 -16.01 15.80 1.18
CA GLU A 425 -16.46 14.78 2.15
C GLU A 425 -16.30 13.35 1.61
N ASN A 426 -16.54 13.13 0.31
CA ASN A 426 -16.52 11.78 -0.26
C ASN A 426 -15.20 11.41 -0.94
N VAL A 427 -14.45 12.39 -1.43
CA VAL A 427 -13.25 12.15 -2.26
C VAL A 427 -12.02 12.58 -1.50
N PHE A 428 -11.87 13.86 -1.15
CA PHE A 428 -10.66 14.35 -0.49
C PHE A 428 -10.38 13.59 0.81
N LYS A 429 -11.37 13.48 1.69
CA LYS A 429 -11.26 12.75 2.96
C LYS A 429 -10.79 11.31 2.80
N SER A 430 -11.38 10.59 1.86
CA SER A 430 -11.07 9.18 1.63
C SER A 430 -9.72 9.01 0.93
N VAL A 431 -9.47 9.79 -0.11
CA VAL A 431 -8.24 9.74 -0.90
C VAL A 431 -7.02 10.15 -0.06
N HIS A 432 -7.11 11.20 0.77
CA HIS A 432 -6.01 11.62 1.64
C HIS A 432 -5.56 10.46 2.55
N LYS A 433 -6.53 9.77 3.16
CA LYS A 433 -6.30 8.56 3.96
C LYS A 433 -5.74 7.38 3.15
N LEU A 434 -6.22 7.17 1.93
CA LEU A 434 -5.76 6.08 1.08
C LEU A 434 -4.33 6.31 0.55
N CYS A 435 -4.00 7.53 0.14
CA CYS A 435 -2.67 7.94 -0.32
C CYS A 435 -1.62 7.88 0.80
N TYR A 436 -2.00 8.24 2.03
CA TYR A 436 -1.17 8.04 3.22
C TYR A 436 -0.72 6.58 3.36
N GLY A 437 -1.63 5.63 3.11
CA GLY A 437 -1.32 4.21 2.87
C GLY A 437 -1.35 3.31 4.10
N THR A 438 -1.31 3.86 5.31
CA THR A 438 -1.45 3.12 6.58
C THR A 438 -2.68 3.58 7.39
N PRO A 439 -3.89 3.08 7.05
CA PRO A 439 -5.15 3.55 7.65
C PRO A 439 -5.25 3.46 9.19
N SER A 440 -4.47 2.56 9.81
CA SER A 440 -4.50 2.33 11.27
C SER A 440 -3.84 3.46 12.08
N VAL A 441 -2.88 4.16 11.46
CA VAL A 441 -2.10 5.25 12.06
C VAL A 441 -2.27 6.55 11.29
N TYR A 442 -3.39 6.66 10.56
CA TYR A 442 -3.71 7.81 9.72
C TYR A 442 -3.88 9.09 10.53
N PHE A 443 -3.32 10.18 10.02
CA PHE A 443 -3.46 11.52 10.56
C PHE A 443 -3.41 12.55 9.41
N PRO A 444 -4.34 13.52 9.35
CA PRO A 444 -4.48 14.42 8.20
C PRO A 444 -3.49 15.59 8.16
N VAL A 445 -2.92 15.98 9.32
CA VAL A 445 -2.01 17.13 9.45
C VAL A 445 -0.56 16.68 9.35
N LEU A 446 0.29 17.43 8.63
CA LEU A 446 1.73 17.14 8.56
C LEU A 446 2.41 17.17 9.94
N HIS A 447 3.28 16.20 10.23
CA HIS A 447 4.07 16.11 11.46
C HIS A 447 5.42 15.44 11.21
N LYS A 448 6.41 15.76 12.05
CA LYS A 448 7.82 15.39 11.86
C LYS A 448 8.06 13.91 11.61
N ASP A 449 7.35 13.05 12.31
CA ASP A 449 7.58 11.60 12.25
C ASP A 449 7.10 10.95 10.94
N MET A 450 6.27 11.63 10.13
CA MET A 450 5.92 11.13 8.79
C MET A 450 6.99 11.42 7.74
N VAL A 451 7.83 12.43 8.00
CA VAL A 451 8.82 12.94 7.07
C VAL A 451 10.08 12.09 7.18
N THR A 452 10.24 11.16 6.25
CA THR A 452 11.39 10.24 6.21
C THR A 452 12.54 10.76 5.35
N LYS A 453 12.26 11.73 4.47
CA LYS A 453 13.22 12.43 3.61
C LYS A 453 12.82 13.90 3.59
N LEU A 454 13.77 14.79 3.32
CA LEU A 454 13.49 16.21 3.05
C LEU A 454 12.33 16.36 2.05
N PHE A 455 11.44 17.31 2.29
CA PHE A 455 10.29 17.63 1.43
C PHE A 455 10.74 17.97 0.01
N SER A 456 11.83 18.72 -0.15
CA SER A 456 12.41 19.02 -1.47
C SER A 456 12.81 17.77 -2.26
N LYS A 457 13.32 16.73 -1.59
CA LYS A 457 13.73 15.45 -2.20
C LYS A 457 12.58 14.47 -2.39
N SER A 458 11.57 14.52 -1.52
CA SER A 458 10.41 13.60 -1.53
C SER A 458 9.24 14.11 -2.35
N LYS A 459 9.25 15.40 -2.74
CA LYS A 459 8.21 15.99 -3.58
C LYS A 459 8.12 15.30 -4.92
N ILE A 460 6.90 14.93 -5.29
CA ILE A 460 6.61 14.40 -6.61
C ILE A 460 6.44 15.57 -7.58
N SER A 461 7.32 15.62 -8.58
CA SER A 461 7.27 16.58 -9.68
C SER A 461 6.39 16.08 -10.83
N THR A 462 5.87 17.01 -11.64
CA THR A 462 5.09 16.70 -12.84
C THR A 462 5.92 15.94 -13.88
N GLU A 463 7.19 16.29 -14.00
CA GLU A 463 8.14 15.61 -14.89
C GLU A 463 8.35 14.14 -14.51
N GLN A 464 8.41 13.83 -13.21
CA GLN A 464 8.51 12.45 -12.75
C GLN A 464 7.24 11.64 -13.05
N ILE A 465 6.05 12.25 -12.93
CA ILE A 465 4.78 11.61 -13.29
C ILE A 465 4.72 11.35 -14.80
N GLN A 466 5.04 12.36 -15.60
CA GLN A 466 5.08 12.27 -17.06
C GLN A 466 6.04 11.16 -17.51
N LYS A 467 7.28 11.18 -17.01
CA LYS A 467 8.27 10.14 -17.29
C LYS A 467 7.78 8.75 -16.89
N GLY A 468 7.16 8.63 -15.71
CA GLY A 468 6.59 7.37 -15.24
C GLY A 468 5.45 6.85 -16.15
N LEU A 469 4.64 7.76 -16.69
CA LEU A 469 3.61 7.41 -17.68
C LEU A 469 4.25 6.95 -19.00
N ASP A 470 5.20 7.72 -19.51
CA ASP A 470 5.83 7.44 -20.80
C ASP A 470 6.62 6.13 -20.77
N ASP A 471 7.33 5.85 -19.68
CA ASP A 471 8.03 4.59 -19.49
C ASP A 471 7.05 3.40 -19.40
N ALA A 472 5.88 3.58 -18.79
CA ALA A 472 4.84 2.56 -18.80
C ALA A 472 4.26 2.37 -20.21
N LEU A 473 4.01 3.44 -20.97
CA LEU A 473 3.46 3.38 -22.33
C LEU A 473 4.43 2.82 -23.37
N LYS A 474 5.74 2.98 -23.17
CA LYS A 474 6.76 2.29 -23.97
C LYS A 474 6.65 0.77 -23.86
N ILE A 475 6.19 0.25 -22.73
CA ILE A 475 6.03 -1.19 -22.51
C ILE A 475 4.60 -1.63 -22.84
N ASP A 476 3.60 -0.83 -22.50
CA ASP A 476 2.17 -1.13 -22.71
C ASP A 476 1.46 0.08 -23.33
N PHE A 477 1.68 0.26 -24.63
CA PHE A 477 1.08 1.36 -25.39
C PHE A 477 -0.46 1.31 -25.39
N SER A 478 -1.04 0.12 -25.20
CA SER A 478 -2.48 -0.13 -25.20
C SER A 478 -3.20 0.27 -23.90
N LEU A 479 -2.47 0.63 -22.83
CA LEU A 479 -3.01 0.85 -21.48
C LEU A 479 -4.23 1.79 -21.40
N PHE A 480 -4.20 2.91 -22.14
CA PHE A 480 -5.27 3.92 -22.17
C PHE A 480 -6.13 3.88 -23.43
N HIS A 481 -5.98 2.84 -24.25
CA HIS A 481 -6.80 2.65 -25.43
C HIS A 481 -8.08 1.89 -25.07
N ARG A 482 -9.19 2.33 -25.66
CA ARG A 482 -10.50 1.72 -25.45
C ARG A 482 -11.33 1.82 -26.71
N GLU A 483 -12.25 0.88 -26.88
CA GLU A 483 -13.20 0.90 -28.00
C GLU A 483 -14.20 2.04 -27.82
N THR A 484 -14.32 2.86 -28.86
CA THR A 484 -15.21 4.02 -28.91
C THR A 484 -15.97 4.01 -30.23
N ASN A 485 -17.20 4.53 -30.21
CA ASN A 485 -17.98 4.68 -31.44
C ASN A 485 -17.57 5.99 -32.12
N TYR A 486 -17.03 5.89 -33.32
CA TYR A 486 -16.82 7.00 -34.24
C TYR A 486 -18.02 7.13 -35.16
N SER A 487 -18.58 8.33 -35.24
CA SER A 487 -19.67 8.68 -36.14
C SER A 487 -19.32 10.00 -36.81
N ASN A 488 -19.52 10.09 -38.12
CA ASN A 488 -19.28 11.30 -38.89
C ASN A 488 -20.40 11.49 -39.91
N GLU A 489 -21.36 12.34 -39.55
CA GLU A 489 -22.57 12.63 -40.35
C GLU A 489 -22.21 13.25 -41.70
N ALA A 490 -21.23 14.15 -41.74
CA ALA A 490 -20.78 14.81 -42.97
C ALA A 490 -20.17 13.84 -44.00
N LYS A 491 -19.69 12.69 -43.54
CA LYS A 491 -19.08 11.63 -44.38
C LYS A 491 -19.97 10.39 -44.52
N ASN A 492 -21.25 10.45 -44.11
CA ASN A 492 -22.17 9.30 -44.10
C ASN A 492 -21.65 8.07 -43.31
N ILE A 493 -20.79 8.28 -42.30
CA ILE A 493 -20.32 7.21 -41.42
C ILE A 493 -21.22 7.19 -40.19
N SER A 494 -22.16 6.24 -40.15
CA SER A 494 -23.14 6.15 -39.06
C SER A 494 -22.52 5.66 -37.75
N LYS A 495 -21.72 4.59 -37.78
CA LYS A 495 -21.08 4.04 -36.58
C LYS A 495 -19.94 3.08 -36.90
N GLU A 496 -18.71 3.46 -36.56
CA GLU A 496 -17.52 2.63 -36.64
C GLU A 496 -16.89 2.45 -35.26
N ILE A 497 -16.41 1.25 -34.94
CA ILE A 497 -15.72 1.01 -33.66
C ILE A 497 -14.23 1.25 -33.87
N VAL A 498 -13.68 2.20 -33.14
CA VAL A 498 -12.27 2.58 -33.18
C VAL A 498 -11.63 2.57 -31.81
N MET A 499 -10.35 2.18 -31.77
CA MET A 499 -9.50 2.26 -30.58
C MET A 499 -9.00 3.68 -30.40
N THR A 500 -9.54 4.38 -29.41
CA THR A 500 -9.16 5.75 -29.09
C THR A 500 -8.35 5.77 -27.79
N ARG A 501 -7.24 6.49 -27.81
CA ARG A 501 -6.43 6.78 -26.62
C ARG A 501 -7.08 7.91 -25.83
N VAL A 502 -7.36 7.68 -24.55
CA VAL A 502 -7.89 8.71 -23.64
C VAL A 502 -7.07 8.69 -22.36
N LEU A 503 -6.20 9.69 -22.22
CA LEU A 503 -5.30 9.84 -21.08
C LEU A 503 -6.06 10.21 -19.80
N PRO A 504 -5.57 9.76 -18.63
CA PRO A 504 -6.19 10.10 -17.36
C PRO A 504 -5.74 11.47 -16.85
N GLU A 505 -6.48 11.97 -15.86
CA GLU A 505 -6.13 13.14 -15.07
C GLU A 505 -5.46 12.71 -13.75
N PHE A 506 -4.44 13.45 -13.32
CA PHE A 506 -3.78 13.23 -12.04
C PHE A 506 -4.02 14.40 -11.09
N VAL A 507 -4.36 14.09 -9.85
CA VAL A 507 -4.56 15.07 -8.78
C VAL A 507 -3.56 14.80 -7.67
N ILE A 508 -2.78 15.83 -7.32
CA ILE A 508 -1.79 15.79 -6.26
C ILE A 508 -2.47 16.08 -4.92
N VAL A 509 -2.34 15.15 -3.99
CA VAL A 509 -3.00 15.17 -2.68
C VAL A 509 -1.99 15.64 -1.62
N PRO A 510 -2.35 16.63 -0.80
CA PRO A 510 -1.45 17.24 0.20
C PRO A 510 -1.19 16.31 1.39
N THR A 511 -0.39 15.26 1.16
CA THR A 511 -0.05 14.25 2.16
C THR A 511 1.32 13.66 1.87
N TYR A 512 2.01 13.22 2.93
CA TYR A 512 3.19 12.37 2.82
C TYR A 512 2.73 10.91 2.78
N GLY A 513 2.83 10.30 1.60
CA GLY A 513 2.14 9.04 1.31
C GLY A 513 3.00 7.99 0.62
N SER A 514 2.46 6.77 0.62
CA SER A 514 3.09 5.56 0.06
C SER A 514 2.28 4.94 -1.08
N ARG A 515 1.12 5.51 -1.45
CA ARG A 515 0.21 4.92 -2.43
C ARG A 515 -0.34 5.92 -3.44
N CYS A 516 -0.29 5.53 -4.71
CA CYS A 516 -1.08 6.14 -5.77
C CYS A 516 -2.44 5.42 -5.87
N ILE A 517 -3.52 6.18 -5.98
CA ILE A 517 -4.89 5.67 -5.98
C ILE A 517 -5.52 5.93 -7.34
N MET A 518 -5.94 4.87 -8.02
CA MET A 518 -6.87 5.00 -9.14
C MET A 518 -8.29 5.05 -8.56
N TRP A 519 -8.96 6.19 -8.73
CA TRP A 519 -10.26 6.44 -8.10
C TRP A 519 -11.43 6.08 -9.01
N GLN A 520 -11.35 6.47 -10.28
CA GLN A 520 -12.36 6.14 -11.28
C GLN A 520 -11.75 5.98 -12.67
N GLU A 521 -12.27 5.04 -13.43
CA GLU A 521 -11.84 4.71 -14.79
C GLU A 521 -12.55 5.55 -15.86
N VAL A 522 -13.78 5.99 -15.57
CA VAL A 522 -14.61 6.85 -16.43
C VAL A 522 -15.41 7.84 -15.58
N THR A 523 -15.75 8.97 -16.18
CA THR A 523 -16.60 10.03 -15.64
C THR A 523 -18.02 9.93 -16.22
N MET A 524 -19.05 10.05 -15.36
CA MET A 524 -20.49 10.04 -15.74
C MET A 524 -20.94 8.89 -16.65
N ARG A 525 -20.35 7.69 -16.53
CA ARG A 525 -20.62 6.52 -17.40
C ARG A 525 -20.34 6.75 -18.89
N LYS A 526 -19.69 7.86 -19.26
CA LYS A 526 -19.24 8.13 -20.62
C LYS A 526 -17.98 7.31 -20.87
N ARG A 527 -18.06 6.28 -21.71
CA ARG A 527 -16.92 5.38 -21.99
C ARG A 527 -15.69 6.12 -22.52
N ASN A 528 -15.87 7.25 -23.21
CA ASN A 528 -14.80 8.04 -23.82
C ASN A 528 -14.20 9.10 -22.89
N SER A 529 -14.58 9.13 -21.61
CA SER A 529 -14.09 10.14 -20.65
C SER A 529 -12.80 9.72 -19.94
N SER A 530 -12.05 10.70 -19.46
CA SER A 530 -10.83 10.48 -18.69
C SER A 530 -11.10 9.82 -17.34
N GLY A 531 -10.18 8.95 -16.93
CA GLY A 531 -10.12 8.44 -15.56
C GLY A 531 -9.37 9.40 -14.64
N ARG A 532 -9.44 9.18 -13.33
CA ARG A 532 -8.83 10.05 -12.32
C ARG A 532 -7.94 9.28 -11.35
N PHE A 533 -6.72 9.77 -11.20
CA PHE A 533 -5.71 9.23 -10.30
C PHE A 533 -5.36 10.27 -9.25
N PHE A 534 -5.08 9.80 -8.04
CA PHE A 534 -4.64 10.62 -6.93
C PHE A 534 -3.28 10.15 -6.47
N ILE A 535 -2.34 11.09 -6.37
CA ILE A 535 -0.95 10.84 -6.03
C ILE A 535 -0.62 11.70 -4.82
N PRO A 536 0.07 11.18 -3.79
CA PRO A 536 0.53 12.00 -2.68
C PRO A 536 1.51 13.06 -3.18
N GLN A 537 1.56 14.21 -2.51
CA GLN A 537 2.49 15.28 -2.86
C GLN A 537 3.93 14.92 -2.52
N PHE A 538 4.11 14.16 -1.44
CA PHE A 538 5.42 13.69 -0.99
C PHE A 538 5.41 12.18 -0.86
N THR A 539 6.51 11.54 -1.25
CA THR A 539 6.71 10.10 -1.04
C THR A 539 8.15 9.75 -0.75
N ALA A 540 8.34 8.75 0.12
CA ALA A 540 9.63 8.10 0.30
C ALA A 540 9.83 6.92 -0.64
N ASP A 541 8.73 6.38 -1.17
CA ASP A 541 8.67 5.17 -1.98
C ASP A 541 9.01 5.43 -3.44
N ASN A 542 9.11 4.34 -4.21
CA ASN A 542 9.35 4.43 -5.65
C ASN A 542 8.05 4.80 -6.40
N LEU A 543 7.99 6.04 -6.89
CA LEU A 543 6.85 6.57 -7.65
C LEU A 543 6.48 5.69 -8.86
N TYR A 544 7.45 5.18 -9.62
CA TYR A 544 7.17 4.37 -10.80
C TYR A 544 6.45 3.06 -10.44
N LEU A 545 6.84 2.42 -9.34
CA LEU A 545 6.15 1.22 -8.84
C LEU A 545 4.72 1.55 -8.36
N MET A 546 4.53 2.70 -7.71
CA MET A 546 3.21 3.18 -7.30
C MET A 546 2.30 3.38 -8.51
N LEU A 547 2.79 4.08 -9.54
CA LEU A 547 2.08 4.33 -10.80
C LEU A 547 1.72 3.04 -11.53
N LEU A 548 2.70 2.14 -11.74
CA LEU A 548 2.45 0.86 -12.42
C LEU A 548 1.38 0.02 -11.72
N ARG A 549 1.38 0.01 -10.39
CA ARG A 549 0.34 -0.69 -9.63
C ARG A 549 -1.03 -0.07 -9.89
N SER A 550 -1.15 1.25 -9.84
CA SER A 550 -2.41 1.95 -10.12
C SER A 550 -2.86 1.78 -11.57
N PHE A 551 -1.95 1.72 -12.53
CA PHE A 551 -2.24 1.42 -13.94
C PHE A 551 -2.78 -0.01 -14.12
N GLY A 552 -2.25 -0.99 -13.39
CA GLY A 552 -2.82 -2.34 -13.37
C GLY A 552 -4.25 -2.36 -12.84
N ILE A 553 -4.53 -1.60 -11.77
CA ILE A 553 -5.89 -1.45 -11.22
C ILE A 553 -6.80 -0.76 -12.25
N PHE A 554 -6.34 0.34 -12.86
CA PHE A 554 -7.07 1.05 -13.91
C PHE A 554 -7.44 0.12 -15.05
N ARG A 555 -6.49 -0.69 -15.52
CA ARG A 555 -6.70 -1.61 -16.62
C ARG A 555 -7.76 -2.65 -16.30
N TRP A 556 -7.75 -3.18 -15.08
CA TRP A 556 -8.78 -4.10 -14.59
C TRP A 556 -10.16 -3.46 -14.59
N GLU A 557 -10.32 -2.32 -13.92
CA GLU A 557 -11.64 -1.68 -13.76
C GLU A 557 -12.16 -1.14 -15.09
N LEU A 558 -11.30 -0.56 -15.95
CA LEU A 558 -11.71 -0.12 -17.29
C LEU A 558 -12.27 -1.27 -18.12
N ASN A 559 -11.58 -2.41 -18.18
CA ASN A 559 -12.07 -3.56 -18.94
C ASN A 559 -13.36 -4.11 -18.33
N LYS A 560 -13.46 -4.16 -17.00
CA LYS A 560 -14.69 -4.58 -16.30
C LYS A 560 -15.87 -3.67 -16.64
N THR A 561 -15.67 -2.34 -16.63
CA THR A 561 -16.70 -1.35 -16.99
C THR A 561 -17.09 -1.43 -18.47
N LEU A 562 -16.14 -1.68 -19.37
CA LEU A 562 -16.42 -1.85 -20.81
C LEU A 562 -17.25 -3.11 -21.09
N GLN A 563 -16.94 -4.24 -20.43
CA GLN A 563 -17.65 -5.51 -20.59
C GLN A 563 -19.02 -5.52 -19.88
N GLY A 564 -19.22 -4.65 -18.89
CA GLY A 564 -20.50 -4.50 -18.20
C GLY A 564 -20.90 -5.79 -17.48
N ARG A 565 -22.01 -6.42 -17.90
CA ARG A 565 -22.53 -7.65 -17.27
C ARG A 565 -21.71 -8.90 -17.61
N PHE A 566 -20.98 -8.89 -18.72
CA PHE A 566 -20.23 -10.03 -19.22
C PHE A 566 -18.79 -10.09 -18.71
N TRP A 567 -18.42 -9.24 -17.75
CA TRP A 567 -17.05 -9.11 -17.26
C TRP A 567 -16.47 -10.42 -16.68
N ASN A 568 -17.31 -11.32 -16.19
CA ASN A 568 -16.96 -12.62 -15.61
C ASN A 568 -17.44 -13.82 -16.46
N ASP A 569 -17.98 -13.57 -17.65
CA ASP A 569 -18.55 -14.60 -18.50
C ASP A 569 -17.51 -15.10 -19.50
N ILE A 570 -17.11 -16.38 -19.39
CA ILE A 570 -16.10 -16.98 -20.27
C ILE A 570 -16.62 -17.20 -21.70
N THR A 571 -17.94 -17.21 -21.92
CA THR A 571 -18.52 -17.30 -23.27
C THR A 571 -18.23 -16.05 -24.10
N SER A 572 -17.98 -14.92 -23.42
CA SER A 572 -17.48 -13.69 -24.01
C SER A 572 -16.02 -13.48 -23.57
N PRO A 573 -15.04 -13.99 -24.34
CA PRO A 573 -13.64 -13.94 -23.93
C PRO A 573 -13.14 -12.49 -23.87
N SER A 574 -12.68 -12.11 -22.69
CA SER A 574 -12.14 -10.79 -22.39
C SER A 574 -11.02 -10.91 -21.35
N LEU A 575 -10.27 -9.83 -21.15
CA LEU A 575 -9.22 -9.79 -20.12
C LEU A 575 -9.77 -10.18 -18.75
N THR A 576 -10.92 -9.63 -18.37
CA THR A 576 -11.50 -9.84 -17.04
C THR A 576 -12.14 -11.21 -16.91
N SER A 577 -12.82 -11.72 -17.96
CA SER A 577 -13.50 -13.01 -17.88
C SER A 577 -12.52 -14.17 -17.86
N GLU A 578 -11.49 -14.15 -18.71
CA GLU A 578 -10.44 -15.18 -18.71
C GLU A 578 -9.61 -15.16 -17.43
N TYR A 579 -9.27 -13.97 -16.90
CA TYR A 579 -8.50 -13.86 -15.66
C TYR A 579 -9.33 -14.25 -14.43
N TYR A 580 -10.63 -13.92 -14.42
CA TYR A 580 -11.57 -14.38 -13.38
C TYR A 580 -11.71 -15.90 -13.39
N ASP A 581 -11.88 -16.50 -14.57
CA ASP A 581 -11.95 -17.96 -14.74
C ASP A 581 -10.65 -18.63 -14.28
N TYR A 582 -9.50 -18.08 -14.70
CA TYR A 582 -8.17 -18.53 -14.28
C TYR A 582 -8.05 -18.60 -12.75
N LEU A 583 -8.41 -17.54 -12.02
CA LEU A 583 -8.34 -17.52 -10.56
C LEU A 583 -9.41 -18.38 -9.88
N SER A 584 -10.58 -18.56 -10.51
CA SER A 584 -11.69 -19.34 -9.94
C SER A 584 -11.44 -20.85 -10.06
N TYR A 585 -10.88 -21.29 -11.20
CA TYR A 585 -10.72 -22.71 -11.55
C TYR A 585 -9.27 -23.19 -11.56
N TYR A 586 -8.33 -22.41 -10.99
CA TYR A 586 -6.90 -22.74 -10.95
C TYR A 586 -6.59 -24.14 -10.41
N ARG A 587 -7.40 -24.67 -9.48
CA ARG A 587 -7.21 -26.02 -8.89
C ARG A 587 -7.39 -27.15 -9.90
N LYS A 588 -8.30 -26.98 -10.86
CA LYS A 588 -8.65 -28.00 -11.88
C LYS A 588 -7.84 -27.82 -13.18
N ASN A 589 -7.11 -26.71 -13.32
CA ASN A 589 -6.42 -26.37 -14.56
C ASN A 589 -5.17 -27.26 -14.78
N LYS A 590 -5.19 -28.08 -15.84
CA LYS A 590 -4.10 -28.99 -16.21
C LYS A 590 -2.81 -28.26 -16.63
N ASN A 591 -2.91 -27.00 -17.05
CA ASN A 591 -1.77 -26.19 -17.49
C ASN A 591 -0.97 -25.58 -16.33
N LEU A 592 -1.39 -25.80 -15.08
CA LEU A 592 -0.71 -25.32 -13.87
C LEU A 592 -0.03 -26.47 -13.13
N SER A 593 1.24 -26.29 -12.77
CA SER A 593 1.96 -27.18 -11.86
C SER A 593 1.42 -27.10 -10.43
N LEU A 594 1.72 -28.11 -9.60
CA LEU A 594 1.33 -28.12 -8.18
C LEU A 594 1.88 -26.89 -7.44
N GLU A 595 3.14 -26.52 -7.70
CA GLU A 595 3.76 -25.34 -7.11
C GLU A 595 3.06 -24.04 -7.54
N ALA A 596 2.70 -23.92 -8.83
CA ALA A 596 1.97 -22.74 -9.33
C ALA A 596 0.59 -22.61 -8.67
N ARG A 597 -0.10 -23.72 -8.42
CA ARG A 597 -1.40 -23.71 -7.71
C ARG A 597 -1.25 -23.23 -6.26
N GLU A 598 -0.20 -23.66 -5.56
CA GLU A 598 0.03 -23.18 -4.19
C GLU A 598 0.42 -21.71 -4.16
N LYS A 599 1.23 -21.24 -5.11
CA LYS A 599 1.55 -19.80 -5.27
C LYS A 599 0.28 -18.96 -5.50
N ILE A 600 -0.63 -19.39 -6.36
CA ILE A 600 -1.93 -18.73 -6.57
C ILE A 600 -2.75 -18.72 -5.26
N ARG A 601 -2.79 -19.86 -4.54
CA ARG A 601 -3.47 -19.94 -3.24
C ARG A 601 -2.91 -18.93 -2.24
N GLN A 602 -1.59 -18.81 -2.15
CA GLN A 602 -0.91 -17.84 -1.29
C GLN A 602 -1.20 -16.40 -1.71
N GLN A 603 -1.20 -16.09 -3.01
CA GLN A 603 -1.58 -14.77 -3.52
C GLN A 603 -3.02 -14.41 -3.16
N ILE A 604 -3.98 -15.34 -3.33
CA ILE A 604 -5.39 -15.14 -2.96
C ILE A 604 -5.53 -14.82 -1.47
N ILE A 605 -4.78 -15.53 -0.60
CA ILE A 605 -4.78 -15.27 0.85
C ILE A 605 -4.18 -13.90 1.15
N LYS A 606 -3.01 -13.59 0.55
CA LYS A 606 -2.30 -12.31 0.74
C LYS A 606 -3.18 -11.10 0.41
N TYR A 607 -3.90 -11.17 -0.70
CA TYR A 607 -4.77 -10.08 -1.17
C TYR A 607 -6.22 -10.22 -0.70
N ARG A 608 -6.50 -11.05 0.32
CA ARG A 608 -7.85 -11.22 0.92
C ARG A 608 -8.94 -11.51 -0.13
N LYS A 609 -8.62 -12.32 -1.13
CA LYS A 609 -9.49 -12.67 -2.28
C LYS A 609 -9.89 -11.47 -3.18
N ASN A 610 -9.22 -10.32 -3.07
CA ASN A 610 -9.45 -9.21 -3.98
C ASN A 610 -8.79 -9.47 -5.33
N ILE A 611 -9.59 -9.88 -6.32
CA ILE A 611 -9.13 -10.22 -7.67
C ILE A 611 -8.38 -9.07 -8.33
N ARG A 612 -8.86 -7.84 -8.14
CA ARG A 612 -8.25 -6.63 -8.71
C ARG A 612 -6.82 -6.43 -8.22
N ASP A 613 -6.58 -6.61 -6.93
CA ASP A 613 -5.24 -6.42 -6.36
C ASP A 613 -4.29 -7.56 -6.77
N ILE A 614 -4.81 -8.78 -6.96
CA ILE A 614 -4.06 -9.91 -7.52
C ILE A 614 -3.67 -9.59 -8.97
N PHE A 615 -4.62 -9.15 -9.79
CA PHE A 615 -4.39 -8.73 -11.16
C PHE A 615 -3.32 -7.64 -11.25
N ALA A 616 -3.44 -6.58 -10.44
CA ALA A 616 -2.47 -5.49 -10.42
C ALA A 616 -1.07 -5.97 -10.01
N SER A 617 -0.98 -6.96 -9.11
CA SER A 617 0.29 -7.58 -8.72
C SER A 617 0.93 -8.38 -9.87
N ASP A 618 0.13 -9.14 -10.62
CA ASP A 618 0.63 -9.90 -11.77
C ASP A 618 0.96 -8.97 -12.94
N TYR A 619 0.17 -7.90 -13.16
CA TYR A 619 0.45 -6.85 -14.15
C TYR A 619 1.77 -6.13 -13.84
N LEU A 620 2.05 -5.84 -12.56
CA LEU A 620 3.35 -5.27 -12.17
C LEU A 620 4.51 -6.22 -12.54
N ASN A 621 4.34 -7.53 -12.35
CA ASN A 621 5.34 -8.51 -12.78
C ASN A 621 5.46 -8.59 -14.31
N TRP A 622 4.35 -8.47 -15.04
CA TRP A 622 4.30 -8.39 -16.50
C TRP A 622 5.14 -7.21 -17.01
N MET A 623 4.91 -6.03 -16.45
CA MET A 623 5.59 -4.80 -16.86
C MET A 623 7.07 -4.76 -16.50
N LEU A 624 7.47 -5.27 -15.32
CA LEU A 624 8.85 -5.14 -14.84
C LEU A 624 9.79 -6.27 -15.27
N PHE A 625 9.28 -7.50 -15.37
CA PHE A 625 10.10 -8.70 -15.56
C PHE A 625 9.83 -9.38 -16.90
N GLU A 626 8.56 -9.61 -17.24
CA GLU A 626 8.21 -10.32 -18.47
C GLU A 626 8.56 -9.50 -19.72
N SER A 627 8.42 -8.17 -19.66
CA SER A 627 8.89 -7.24 -20.70
C SER A 627 10.39 -7.34 -20.99
N LYS A 628 11.18 -7.82 -20.01
CA LYS A 628 12.63 -8.02 -20.12
C LYS A 628 13.01 -9.49 -20.39
N GLY A 629 12.03 -10.36 -20.63
CA GLY A 629 12.24 -11.79 -20.84
C GLY A 629 12.61 -12.57 -19.57
N VAL A 630 12.27 -12.06 -18.39
CA VAL A 630 12.43 -12.77 -17.11
C VAL A 630 11.08 -13.36 -16.70
N PRO A 631 10.85 -14.68 -16.90
CA PRO A 631 9.54 -15.29 -16.67
C PRO A 631 9.23 -15.42 -15.17
N ARG A 632 8.36 -14.55 -14.64
CA ARG A 632 7.87 -14.63 -13.25
C ARG A 632 6.43 -15.11 -13.14
N LEU A 633 5.65 -14.92 -14.20
CA LEU A 633 4.26 -15.36 -14.26
C LEU A 633 4.19 -16.87 -14.56
N ASN A 634 3.05 -17.48 -14.29
CA ASN A 634 2.81 -18.85 -14.76
C ASN A 634 2.33 -18.86 -16.21
N LYS A 635 2.28 -20.05 -16.82
CA LYS A 635 1.90 -20.23 -18.22
C LYS A 635 0.53 -19.63 -18.56
N VAL A 636 -0.45 -19.75 -17.65
CA VAL A 636 -1.83 -19.30 -17.91
C VAL A 636 -1.93 -17.78 -17.80
N SER A 637 -1.46 -17.18 -16.71
CA SER A 637 -1.50 -15.73 -16.55
C SER A 637 -0.68 -15.01 -17.63
N ARG A 638 0.51 -15.53 -17.97
CA ARG A 638 1.31 -15.04 -19.10
C ARG A 638 0.53 -15.04 -20.41
N SER A 639 -0.18 -16.13 -20.73
CA SER A 639 -0.97 -16.21 -21.96
C SER A 639 -2.10 -15.17 -21.99
N ILE A 640 -2.72 -14.88 -20.85
CA ILE A 640 -3.79 -13.87 -20.74
C ILE A 640 -3.19 -12.47 -20.98
N PHE A 641 -2.11 -12.12 -20.28
CA PHE A 641 -1.45 -10.82 -20.47
C PHE A 641 -0.89 -10.65 -21.88
N TYR A 642 -0.29 -11.67 -22.48
CA TYR A 642 0.21 -11.58 -23.85
C TYR A 642 -0.92 -11.27 -24.86
N ARG A 643 -2.13 -11.82 -24.65
CA ARG A 643 -3.28 -11.64 -25.54
C ARG A 643 -3.91 -10.25 -25.42
N TYR A 644 -4.11 -9.80 -24.19
CA TYR A 644 -4.92 -8.62 -23.87
C TYR A 644 -4.11 -7.39 -23.45
N CYS A 645 -2.85 -7.59 -23.07
CA CYS A 645 -1.87 -6.59 -22.66
C CYS A 645 -0.57 -6.74 -23.47
N PRO A 646 -0.63 -6.78 -24.81
CA PRO A 646 0.51 -7.09 -25.64
C PRO A 646 1.58 -6.00 -25.55
N PHE A 647 2.83 -6.44 -25.56
CA PHE A 647 3.98 -5.54 -25.66
C PHE A 647 4.13 -5.02 -27.10
N PRO A 648 4.81 -3.87 -27.29
CA PRO A 648 5.23 -3.41 -28.61
C PRO A 648 5.99 -4.50 -29.38
N LYS A 649 5.94 -4.40 -30.71
CA LYS A 649 6.56 -5.34 -31.65
C LYS A 649 8.03 -5.61 -31.34
N GLU A 650 8.79 -4.58 -30.96
CA GLU A 650 10.22 -4.69 -30.62
C GLU A 650 10.47 -5.63 -29.43
N ILE A 651 9.69 -5.48 -28.36
CA ILE A 651 9.78 -6.33 -27.18
C ILE A 651 9.34 -7.74 -27.54
N ARG A 652 8.22 -7.91 -28.27
CA ARG A 652 7.74 -9.24 -28.69
C ARG A 652 8.76 -10.01 -29.53
N ASN A 653 9.44 -9.34 -30.47
CA ASN A 653 10.49 -9.95 -31.27
C ASN A 653 11.67 -10.44 -30.42
N THR A 654 11.97 -9.73 -29.33
CA THR A 654 12.99 -10.16 -28.37
C THR A 654 12.54 -11.37 -27.56
N LEU A 655 11.27 -11.38 -27.12
CA LEU A 655 10.68 -12.49 -26.36
C LEU A 655 10.52 -13.76 -27.19
N LEU A 656 10.29 -13.64 -28.50
CA LEU A 656 10.21 -14.78 -29.43
C LEU A 656 11.47 -15.65 -29.46
N LYS A 657 12.63 -15.11 -29.08
CA LYS A 657 13.88 -15.88 -28.95
C LYS A 657 13.79 -16.94 -27.84
N GLN A 658 12.86 -16.79 -26.90
CA GLN A 658 12.66 -17.72 -25.82
C GLN A 658 11.50 -18.69 -26.15
N PRO A 659 11.70 -20.02 -26.08
CA PRO A 659 10.67 -21.01 -26.41
C PRO A 659 9.37 -20.88 -25.58
N ILE A 660 9.43 -20.26 -24.40
CA ILE A 660 8.28 -20.09 -23.52
C ILE A 660 7.19 -19.20 -24.17
N TYR A 661 7.56 -18.33 -25.12
CA TYR A 661 6.63 -17.41 -25.79
C TYR A 661 6.23 -17.85 -27.20
N SER A 662 6.88 -18.85 -27.83
CA SER A 662 6.64 -19.20 -29.24
C SER A 662 5.19 -19.53 -29.53
N ASP A 663 4.61 -20.48 -28.78
CA ASP A 663 3.24 -20.97 -29.00
C ASP A 663 2.19 -19.87 -28.76
N ILE A 664 2.48 -18.98 -27.81
CA ILE A 664 1.58 -17.87 -27.43
C ILE A 664 1.62 -16.80 -28.52
N ALA A 665 2.81 -16.48 -29.01
CA ALA A 665 3.04 -15.47 -30.04
C ALA A 665 2.47 -15.90 -31.40
N GLU A 666 2.62 -17.17 -31.79
CA GLU A 666 2.05 -17.67 -33.05
C GLU A 666 0.52 -17.53 -33.07
N LYS A 667 -0.16 -17.98 -32.01
CA LYS A 667 -1.61 -17.83 -31.86
C LYS A 667 -2.04 -16.37 -31.86
N PHE A 668 -1.28 -15.51 -31.19
CA PHE A 668 -1.54 -14.08 -31.17
C PHE A 668 -1.44 -13.46 -32.56
N ASN A 669 -0.34 -13.72 -33.28
CA ASN A 669 -0.09 -13.18 -34.62
C ASN A 669 -1.18 -13.62 -35.61
N ASN A 670 -1.57 -14.89 -35.57
CA ASN A 670 -2.63 -15.43 -36.45
C ASN A 670 -3.99 -14.75 -36.21
N LEU A 671 -4.36 -14.48 -34.95
CA LEU A 671 -5.59 -13.75 -34.63
C LEU A 671 -5.53 -12.29 -35.07
N ARG A 672 -4.35 -11.65 -34.98
CA ARG A 672 -4.15 -10.26 -35.36
C ARG A 672 -4.14 -10.06 -36.87
N LEU A 673 -3.46 -10.92 -37.63
CA LEU A 673 -3.46 -10.86 -39.09
C LEU A 673 -4.88 -10.91 -39.67
N LYS A 674 -5.71 -11.84 -39.19
CA LYS A 674 -7.13 -11.93 -39.58
C LYS A 674 -7.91 -10.64 -39.28
N LYS A 675 -7.62 -10.00 -38.13
CA LYS A 675 -8.27 -8.73 -37.75
C LYS A 675 -7.80 -7.57 -38.63
N ILE A 676 -6.51 -7.50 -38.95
CA ILE A 676 -5.94 -6.49 -39.84
C ILE A 676 -6.55 -6.62 -41.23
N GLU A 677 -6.53 -7.82 -41.83
CA GLU A 677 -7.11 -8.08 -43.17
C GLU A 677 -8.59 -7.70 -43.22
N SER A 678 -9.36 -8.06 -42.18
CA SER A 678 -10.77 -7.68 -42.07
C SER A 678 -10.96 -6.16 -42.02
N LEU A 679 -10.12 -5.44 -41.28
CA LEU A 679 -10.19 -3.97 -41.18
C LEU A 679 -9.73 -3.29 -42.47
N GLU A 680 -8.68 -3.78 -43.12
CA GLU A 680 -8.19 -3.24 -44.39
C GLU A 680 -9.25 -3.35 -45.49
N ASN A 681 -9.91 -4.51 -45.61
CA ASN A 681 -11.00 -4.71 -46.55
C ASN A 681 -12.19 -3.79 -46.26
N HIS A 682 -12.57 -3.64 -44.99
CA HIS A 682 -13.65 -2.75 -44.58
C HIS A 682 -13.33 -1.28 -44.87
N TYR A 683 -12.14 -0.82 -44.50
CA TYR A 683 -11.69 0.56 -44.70
C TYR A 683 -11.43 0.88 -46.17
N PHE A 684 -11.05 -0.10 -46.99
CA PHE A 684 -10.98 0.06 -48.44
C PHE A 684 -12.35 0.37 -49.04
N ASN A 685 -13.41 -0.35 -48.63
CA ASN A 685 -14.78 -0.09 -49.07
C ASN A 685 -15.27 1.31 -48.65
N ILE A 686 -14.98 1.72 -47.41
CA ILE A 686 -15.29 3.07 -46.91
C ILE A 686 -14.54 4.13 -47.73
N LYS A 687 -13.25 3.93 -47.98
CA LYS A 687 -12.43 4.84 -48.79
C LYS A 687 -12.96 4.95 -50.22
N LYS A 688 -13.45 3.86 -50.81
CA LYS A 688 -14.06 3.86 -52.15
C LYS A 688 -15.35 4.69 -52.20
N ASN A 689 -16.15 4.66 -51.13
CA ASN A 689 -17.41 5.41 -51.06
C ASN A 689 -17.23 6.90 -50.75
N ILE A 690 -16.23 7.27 -49.94
CA ILE A 690 -16.04 8.63 -49.40
C ILE A 690 -14.83 9.34 -50.04
N GLY A 691 -14.03 8.64 -50.83
CA GLY A 691 -12.81 9.12 -51.48
C GLY A 691 -11.60 9.23 -50.54
N THR A 692 -11.79 9.60 -49.27
CA THR A 692 -10.72 9.74 -48.26
C THR A 692 -11.05 9.00 -46.97
N LEU A 693 -10.06 8.28 -46.42
CA LEU A 693 -10.19 7.61 -45.14
C LEU A 693 -10.01 8.64 -43.99
N PRO A 694 -10.96 8.76 -43.05
CA PRO A 694 -10.79 9.60 -41.86
C PRO A 694 -9.55 9.21 -41.03
N GLN A 695 -8.95 10.21 -40.38
CA GLN A 695 -7.72 10.02 -39.61
C GLN A 695 -7.91 9.05 -38.44
N GLU A 696 -9.11 8.99 -37.86
CA GLU A 696 -9.45 8.10 -36.76
C GLU A 696 -9.48 6.63 -37.18
N LEU A 697 -9.97 6.34 -38.39
CA LEU A 697 -9.94 4.98 -38.96
C LEU A 697 -8.51 4.58 -39.33
N GLN A 698 -7.72 5.53 -39.83
CA GLN A 698 -6.30 5.28 -40.12
C GLN A 698 -5.51 4.98 -38.84
N LYS A 699 -5.66 5.79 -37.80
CA LYS A 699 -5.04 5.55 -36.48
C LYS A 699 -5.45 4.20 -35.88
N ASN A 700 -6.71 3.79 -36.07
CA ASN A 700 -7.17 2.48 -35.63
C ASN A 700 -6.46 1.35 -36.39
N LEU A 701 -6.27 1.49 -37.71
CA LEU A 701 -5.50 0.52 -38.50
C LEU A 701 -4.04 0.44 -38.03
N GLU A 702 -3.39 1.59 -37.82
CA GLU A 702 -2.02 1.69 -37.31
C GLU A 702 -1.88 1.02 -35.95
N PHE A 703 -2.82 1.27 -35.02
CA PHE A 703 -2.87 0.60 -33.73
C PHE A 703 -2.86 -0.93 -33.84
N TYR A 704 -3.65 -1.51 -34.75
CA TYR A 704 -3.65 -2.97 -34.96
C TYR A 704 -2.42 -3.49 -35.70
N LYS A 705 -1.71 -2.65 -36.46
CA LYS A 705 -0.45 -3.00 -37.14
C LYS A 705 0.75 -2.97 -36.19
N ASP A 706 0.73 -2.06 -35.22
CA ASP A 706 1.75 -1.95 -34.17
C ASP A 706 1.60 -3.05 -33.10
N LEU A 707 0.37 -3.59 -32.96
CA LEU A 707 -0.04 -4.64 -32.02
C LEU A 707 0.58 -6.02 -32.20
#